data_AF-A0A3R9H7S3-F1
#
_entry.id   AF-A0A3R9H7S3-F1
#
_cell.length_a   1.000
_cell.length_b   1.000
_cell.length_c   1.000
_cell.angle_alpha   90.00
_cell.angle_beta   90.00
_cell.angle_gamma   90.00
#
_symmetry.space_group_name_H-M   'P 1'
#
loop_
_entity.id
_entity.type
_entity.pdbx_description
1 polymer ?
#
loop_
_entity_poly.entity_id
_entity_poly.type
_entity_poly.pdbx_seq_one_letter_code
_entity_poly.pdbx_strand_id
1 'polypeptide(L)'
;MSVLMALLRPVRQALFLTLAVLLSNQAFASPPTLAQCQGVKDLAFVAHLDDDLLFMNPDIASNIEAGGCVRVVYLTASDAGEGEGYMLGRERGVRAAYAYMAHQPDVWKEDVGTAGGHHFARFTLQGNPRVQLWHMRLKDPWLGKGWGSLTPLSRTESEPGQSVETLGPYAEVYTREQLIDTLADVIRQYAPTTVRHLDDTIAVPYTQLCWRCAGHGHPDHIASARLVREAMVRVPGNYAETGYIDYPSQERASNLTETEIATKSVIFQHYAWNDYHYCAGPSGCKEPAGPAAAWVQRAYYVSRQDMAPQLYPDGRGGLVVFAAGETNAAVNRWDSGQRRWQSLGGRTSGPLVSFTHADGTAGLMARDPLGGVWANKQRHDGTWQGWQALGGVRVTQIPAVAPRGEAAAVALGYDGRLHWIAPSGIDGGWSTWQDLPLLEGATGGPAAARGADGRYVVFAVTAAGELFYTRQLPAAKGHRPEWQSWRPVPAPNAAGGLAAIRNHEGRVELYFRQRGNNHLTRLLETGDTTDLDMDWSAPADLGVPYIGRPAINADAQGNVMLAILERAGGHLWLVEHGKPARLDAEAASPPAMNIIDGTLYVVARTAGGPQRYQVLSRRDGAWAGSLTLDGVPASGGGAFAAVAARPADLPNLGANNAGKAVVVRPATGDPGTLTVERVPNQASRTATPTTVQ
;
A
#
# COMPACT_ATOMS: atom_id res chain seq x y z
N MET A 1 20.85 78.43 12.82
CA MET A 1 20.65 77.18 12.05
C MET A 1 20.38 75.95 12.96
N SER A 2 19.70 76.08 14.11
CA SER A 2 19.53 74.96 15.06
C SER A 2 18.09 74.65 15.48
N VAL A 3 17.09 75.12 14.71
CA VAL A 3 15.67 74.82 14.97
C VAL A 3 15.10 73.79 13.98
N LEU A 4 15.75 73.58 12.83
CA LEU A 4 15.28 72.65 11.79
C LEU A 4 15.56 71.17 12.09
N MET A 5 16.47 70.85 13.02
CA MET A 5 16.85 69.47 13.35
C MET A 5 16.02 68.83 14.48
N ALA A 6 15.21 69.61 15.20
CA ALA A 6 14.42 69.11 16.34
C ALA A 6 13.04 68.56 15.94
N LEU A 7 12.52 68.92 14.76
CA LEU A 7 11.17 68.54 14.29
C LEU A 7 11.13 67.24 13.46
N LEU A 8 12.28 66.63 13.14
CA LEU A 8 12.38 65.45 12.27
C LEU A 8 12.59 64.12 13.02
N ARG A 9 12.71 64.14 14.35
CA ARG A 9 12.88 62.92 15.17
C ARG A 9 11.60 62.12 15.41
N PRO A 10 10.41 62.70 15.66
CA PRO A 10 9.19 61.90 15.88
C PRO A 10 8.64 61.30 14.57
N VAL A 11 8.90 61.95 13.43
CA VAL A 11 8.43 61.47 12.11
C VAL A 11 9.23 60.25 11.64
N ARG A 12 10.54 60.17 11.94
CA ARG A 12 11.34 58.98 11.62
C ARG A 12 10.96 57.76 12.46
N GLN A 13 10.68 57.92 13.75
CA GLN A 13 10.26 56.79 14.58
C GLN A 13 8.84 56.30 14.26
N ALA A 14 7.92 57.22 13.91
CA ALA A 14 6.58 56.84 13.43
C ALA A 14 6.62 56.15 12.06
N LEU A 15 7.51 56.55 11.14
CA LEU A 15 7.68 55.88 9.84
C LEU A 15 8.34 54.49 9.96
N PHE A 16 9.25 54.28 10.91
CA PHE A 16 9.88 52.97 11.14
C PHE A 16 8.94 51.99 11.86
N LEU A 17 8.04 52.47 12.72
CA LEU A 17 7.01 51.64 13.35
C LEU A 17 5.83 51.33 12.40
N THR A 18 5.47 52.23 11.48
CA THR A 18 4.46 51.92 10.45
C THR A 18 5.01 51.05 9.32
N LEU A 19 6.30 51.16 8.96
CA LEU A 19 6.93 50.26 7.98
C LEU A 19 7.21 48.85 8.55
N ALA A 20 7.40 48.71 9.87
CA ALA A 20 7.50 47.41 10.54
C ALA A 20 6.14 46.72 10.77
N VAL A 21 5.03 47.49 10.79
CA VAL A 21 3.66 46.94 10.88
C VAL A 21 3.06 46.66 9.48
N LEU A 22 3.61 47.25 8.42
CA LEU A 22 3.21 46.97 7.02
C LEU A 22 4.05 45.86 6.33
N LEU A 23 5.02 45.30 7.05
CA LEU A 23 5.70 44.05 6.70
C LEU A 23 5.42 43.00 7.76
N SER A 24 4.14 42.83 8.12
CA SER A 24 3.65 41.52 8.51
C SER A 24 3.81 40.61 7.29
N ASN A 25 5.03 40.09 7.11
CA ASN A 25 5.24 38.85 6.40
C ASN A 25 4.16 37.92 6.92
N GLN A 26 3.17 37.62 6.08
CA GLN A 26 2.38 36.43 6.28
C GLN A 26 3.38 35.29 6.17
N ALA A 27 4.02 34.98 7.30
CA ALA A 27 4.78 33.78 7.46
C ALA A 27 3.74 32.68 7.30
N PHE A 28 3.61 32.17 6.08
CA PHE A 28 2.85 30.97 5.80
C PHE A 28 3.32 29.95 6.83
N ALA A 29 2.40 29.57 7.73
CA ALA A 29 2.72 28.61 8.77
C ALA A 29 3.29 27.36 8.09
N SER A 30 4.55 27.02 8.38
CA SER A 30 5.17 25.86 7.79
C SER A 30 4.30 24.63 8.06
N PRO A 31 4.18 23.70 7.09
CA PRO A 31 3.41 22.47 7.30
C PRO A 31 3.94 21.74 8.53
N PRO A 32 3.06 21.04 9.28
CA PRO A 32 3.49 20.38 10.51
C PRO A 32 4.58 19.34 10.19
N THR A 33 5.59 19.29 11.05
CA THR A 33 6.66 18.30 10.99
C THR A 33 6.11 16.90 11.31
N LEU A 34 6.76 15.86 10.80
CA LEU A 34 6.33 14.50 11.06
C LEU A 34 6.28 14.14 12.56
N ALA A 35 7.20 14.69 13.35
CA ALA A 35 7.22 14.53 14.80
C ALA A 35 5.99 15.15 15.49
N GLN A 36 5.56 16.35 15.08
CA GLN A 36 4.32 16.96 15.57
C GLN A 36 3.08 16.13 15.21
N CYS A 37 3.19 15.31 14.17
CA CYS A 37 2.14 14.47 13.66
C CYS A 37 2.24 13.00 14.12
N GLN A 38 3.03 12.69 15.15
CA GLN A 38 3.23 11.32 15.66
C GLN A 38 3.55 10.30 14.56
N GLY A 39 4.36 10.70 13.57
CA GLY A 39 4.75 9.81 12.48
C GLY A 39 3.72 9.66 11.35
N VAL A 40 2.59 10.39 11.38
CA VAL A 40 1.48 10.19 10.42
C VAL A 40 1.02 11.53 9.84
N LYS A 41 1.22 11.72 8.54
CA LYS A 41 0.66 12.85 7.77
C LYS A 41 -0.27 12.31 6.70
N ASP A 42 -1.54 12.18 7.05
CA ASP A 42 -2.58 11.64 6.19
C ASP A 42 -3.21 12.78 5.36
N LEU A 43 -3.24 12.60 4.04
CA LEU A 43 -3.82 13.54 3.10
C LEU A 43 -4.90 12.83 2.29
N ALA A 44 -6.15 13.27 2.41
CA ALA A 44 -7.27 12.73 1.66
C ALA A 44 -7.81 13.75 0.67
N PHE A 45 -8.15 13.30 -0.52
CA PHE A 45 -8.88 14.06 -1.53
C PHE A 45 -10.21 13.38 -1.82
N VAL A 46 -11.28 14.15 -1.79
CA VAL A 46 -12.64 13.68 -2.08
C VAL A 46 -13.39 14.70 -2.91
N ALA A 47 -14.43 14.25 -3.63
CA ALA A 47 -15.26 15.14 -4.42
C ALA A 47 -16.16 15.96 -3.50
N HIS A 48 -16.96 15.29 -2.67
CA HIS A 48 -18.00 15.89 -1.84
C HIS A 48 -17.73 15.80 -0.34
N LEU A 49 -18.48 16.60 0.43
CA LEU A 49 -18.30 16.83 1.87
C LEU A 49 -18.67 15.64 2.78
N ASP A 50 -19.25 14.58 2.23
CA ASP A 50 -19.64 13.35 2.92
C ASP A 50 -18.83 12.11 2.51
N ASP A 51 -18.09 12.19 1.40
CA ASP A 51 -17.41 11.05 0.78
C ASP A 51 -16.38 10.39 1.71
N ASP A 52 -15.57 11.17 2.42
CA ASP A 52 -14.54 10.63 3.31
C ASP A 52 -15.17 9.97 4.56
N LEU A 53 -16.30 10.50 5.02
CA LEU A 53 -17.09 9.94 6.12
C LEU A 53 -17.70 8.58 5.71
N LEU A 54 -18.18 8.49 4.48
CA LEU A 54 -18.86 7.30 3.94
C LEU A 54 -17.90 6.22 3.43
N PHE A 55 -16.76 6.58 2.84
CA PHE A 55 -15.91 5.63 2.11
C PHE A 55 -14.52 5.43 2.73
N MET A 56 -13.96 6.44 3.40
CA MET A 56 -12.57 6.38 3.92
C MET A 56 -12.49 6.02 5.41
N ASN A 57 -13.57 6.16 6.17
CA ASN A 57 -13.63 5.71 7.56
C ASN A 57 -13.82 4.18 7.66
N PRO A 58 -13.20 3.50 8.64
CA PRO A 58 -12.61 4.05 9.88
C PRO A 58 -11.13 4.50 9.80
N ASP A 59 -10.50 4.46 8.62
CA ASP A 59 -9.05 4.66 8.53
C ASP A 59 -8.62 6.09 8.91
N ILE A 60 -9.41 7.10 8.51
CA ILE A 60 -9.18 8.50 8.90
C ILE A 60 -9.35 8.69 10.40
N ALA A 61 -10.48 8.25 10.98
CA ALA A 61 -10.71 8.32 12.43
C ALA A 61 -9.57 7.64 13.22
N SER A 62 -9.09 6.49 12.75
CA SER A 62 -7.98 5.76 13.37
C SER A 62 -6.67 6.55 13.35
N ASN A 63 -6.42 7.35 12.30
CA ASN A 63 -5.25 8.21 12.23
C ASN A 63 -5.37 9.46 13.12
N ILE A 64 -6.57 10.02 13.28
CA ILE A 64 -6.83 11.10 14.24
C ILE A 64 -6.58 10.59 15.67
N GLU A 65 -7.12 9.42 16.01
CA GLU A 65 -6.96 8.79 17.33
C GLU A 65 -5.48 8.46 17.63
N ALA A 66 -4.73 8.03 16.61
CA ALA A 66 -3.29 7.82 16.73
C ALA A 66 -2.46 9.12 16.90
N GLY A 67 -3.10 10.29 16.89
CA GLY A 67 -2.43 11.59 16.99
C GLY A 67 -1.79 12.07 15.69
N GLY A 68 -2.20 11.50 14.56
CA GLY A 68 -1.76 11.90 13.23
C GLY A 68 -2.19 13.32 12.86
N CYS A 69 -1.46 13.93 11.94
CA CYS A 69 -1.97 15.07 11.18
C CYS A 69 -2.83 14.56 10.03
N VAL A 70 -4.06 15.09 9.95
CA VAL A 70 -5.03 14.73 8.92
C VAL A 70 -5.43 16.01 8.19
N ARG A 71 -5.25 16.01 6.88
CA ARG A 71 -5.77 17.05 5.99
C ARG A 71 -6.71 16.42 4.98
N VAL A 72 -7.92 16.95 4.89
CA VAL A 72 -8.87 16.56 3.84
C VAL A 72 -9.13 17.72 2.91
N VAL A 73 -9.08 17.45 1.61
CA VAL A 73 -9.30 18.41 0.55
C VAL A 73 -10.59 18.02 -0.19
N TYR A 74 -11.59 18.88 -0.08
CA TYR A 74 -12.86 18.78 -0.78
C TYR A 74 -12.78 19.58 -2.07
N LEU A 75 -12.98 18.91 -3.21
CA LEU A 75 -12.90 19.55 -4.51
C LEU A 75 -14.16 20.36 -4.79
N THR A 76 -15.35 19.77 -4.66
CA THR A 76 -16.59 20.48 -5.01
C THR A 76 -17.12 21.31 -3.84
N ALA A 77 -17.93 22.33 -4.15
CA ALA A 77 -18.77 23.04 -3.21
C ALA A 77 -19.92 22.16 -2.71
N SER A 78 -20.15 21.00 -3.33
CA SER A 78 -21.18 20.06 -2.90
C SER A 78 -22.57 20.69 -2.92
N ASP A 79 -22.75 21.74 -3.72
CA ASP A 79 -23.87 22.68 -3.66
C ASP A 79 -25.07 22.24 -4.48
N ALA A 80 -24.95 21.19 -5.31
CA ALA A 80 -26.04 20.66 -6.15
C ALA A 80 -26.77 21.72 -7.02
N GLY A 81 -26.14 22.87 -7.28
CA GLY A 81 -26.73 24.03 -7.95
C GLY A 81 -27.55 24.97 -7.06
N GLU A 82 -27.60 24.75 -5.75
CA GLU A 82 -28.32 25.57 -4.77
C GLU A 82 -27.45 26.71 -4.19
N GLY A 83 -26.16 26.71 -4.49
CA GLY A 83 -25.24 27.79 -4.14
C GLY A 83 -24.75 27.79 -2.68
N GLU A 84 -24.23 28.94 -2.24
CA GLU A 84 -23.44 29.06 -1.00
C GLU A 84 -24.20 28.66 0.28
N GLY A 85 -25.51 28.89 0.33
CA GLY A 85 -26.32 28.58 1.51
C GLY A 85 -26.29 27.09 1.86
N TYR A 86 -26.46 26.23 0.86
CA TYR A 86 -26.42 24.78 1.03
C TYR A 86 -24.99 24.28 1.24
N MET A 87 -24.02 24.77 0.46
CA MET A 87 -22.58 24.50 0.64
C MET A 87 -22.14 24.74 2.09
N LEU A 88 -22.45 25.92 2.66
CA LEU A 88 -22.06 26.27 4.03
C LEU A 88 -22.73 25.37 5.09
N GLY A 89 -23.91 24.81 4.80
CA GLY A 89 -24.55 23.80 5.64
C GLY A 89 -23.75 22.50 5.69
N ARG A 90 -23.39 21.98 4.52
CA ARG A 90 -22.56 20.78 4.41
C ARG A 90 -21.16 20.98 5.02
N GLU A 91 -20.56 22.16 4.87
CA GLU A 91 -19.29 22.51 5.52
C GLU A 91 -19.40 22.57 7.07
N ARG A 92 -20.56 22.95 7.62
CA ARG A 92 -20.82 22.81 9.06
C ARG A 92 -20.95 21.34 9.46
N GLY A 93 -21.63 20.53 8.66
CA GLY A 93 -21.78 19.10 8.90
C GLY A 93 -20.45 18.37 9.00
N VAL A 94 -19.55 18.58 8.03
CA VAL A 94 -18.26 17.89 8.04
C VAL A 94 -17.37 18.35 9.19
N ARG A 95 -17.42 19.64 9.56
CA ARG A 95 -16.74 20.18 10.75
C ARG A 95 -17.24 19.53 12.04
N ALA A 96 -18.55 19.35 12.19
CA ALA A 96 -19.14 18.66 13.34
C ALA A 96 -18.68 17.19 13.42
N ALA A 97 -18.67 16.47 12.29
CA ALA A 97 -18.20 15.09 12.22
C ALA A 97 -16.71 14.95 12.59
N TYR A 98 -15.84 15.84 12.09
CA TYR A 98 -14.41 15.83 12.42
C TYR A 98 -14.10 16.26 13.85
N ALA A 99 -14.85 17.21 14.41
CA ALA A 99 -14.73 17.57 15.82
C ALA A 99 -15.09 16.38 16.72
N TYR A 100 -16.15 15.63 16.36
CA TYR A 100 -16.52 14.39 17.04
C TYR A 100 -15.42 13.32 16.95
N MET A 101 -14.90 13.05 15.74
CA MET A 101 -13.78 12.11 15.54
C MET A 101 -12.53 12.49 16.34
N ALA A 102 -12.27 13.78 16.53
CA ALA A 102 -11.11 14.28 17.27
C ALA A 102 -11.34 14.40 18.78
N HIS A 103 -12.54 14.07 19.27
CA HIS A 103 -12.95 14.26 20.67
C HIS A 103 -12.75 15.70 21.16
N GLN A 104 -13.05 16.68 20.30
CA GLN A 104 -12.93 18.11 20.60
C GLN A 104 -14.25 18.84 20.44
N PRO A 105 -14.41 20.03 21.06
CA PRO A 105 -15.49 20.94 20.73
C PRO A 105 -15.46 21.33 19.24
N ASP A 106 -16.64 21.49 18.63
CA ASP A 106 -16.82 21.95 17.25
C ASP A 106 -16.53 23.45 17.12
N VAL A 107 -15.26 23.80 17.26
CA VAL A 107 -14.76 25.17 17.22
C VAL A 107 -13.56 25.21 16.29
N TRP A 108 -13.73 25.91 15.18
CA TRP A 108 -12.75 25.94 14.10
C TRP A 108 -12.24 27.35 13.88
N LYS A 109 -10.96 27.46 13.51
CA LYS A 109 -10.40 28.67 12.95
C LYS A 109 -10.54 28.58 11.43
N GLU A 110 -11.26 29.52 10.84
CA GLU A 110 -11.32 29.73 9.40
C GLU A 110 -10.24 30.72 8.96
N ASP A 111 -9.47 30.36 7.94
CA ASP A 111 -8.57 31.24 7.22
C ASP A 111 -8.39 30.76 5.76
N VAL A 112 -7.39 31.27 5.05
CA VAL A 112 -7.14 30.96 3.64
C VAL A 112 -5.92 30.05 3.50
N GLY A 113 -6.09 28.92 2.83
CA GLY A 113 -5.00 28.09 2.32
C GLY A 113 -4.66 28.48 0.88
N THR A 114 -3.41 28.27 0.45
CA THR A 114 -2.98 28.55 -0.92
C THR A 114 -2.15 27.41 -1.48
N ALA A 115 -2.45 26.95 -2.69
CA ALA A 115 -1.64 25.97 -3.43
C ALA A 115 -1.77 26.23 -4.93
N GLY A 116 -0.69 26.04 -5.69
CA GLY A 116 -0.69 26.25 -7.14
C GLY A 116 -1.04 27.68 -7.57
N GLY A 117 -0.91 28.68 -6.68
CA GLY A 117 -1.33 30.05 -6.92
C GLY A 117 -2.83 30.33 -6.69
N HIS A 118 -3.59 29.33 -6.22
CA HIS A 118 -5.03 29.44 -5.98
C HIS A 118 -5.39 29.35 -4.49
N HIS A 119 -6.55 29.89 -4.14
CA HIS A 119 -7.04 29.96 -2.76
C HIS A 119 -7.99 28.82 -2.39
N PHE A 120 -7.96 28.44 -1.11
CA PHE A 120 -8.83 27.46 -0.48
C PHE A 120 -9.41 28.06 0.80
N ALA A 121 -10.68 27.80 1.09
CA ALA A 121 -11.17 28.00 2.45
C ALA A 121 -10.56 26.91 3.34
N ARG A 122 -9.87 27.30 4.42
CA ARG A 122 -9.20 26.38 5.32
C ARG A 122 -9.80 26.48 6.71
N PHE A 123 -10.19 25.34 7.27
CA PHE A 123 -10.64 25.21 8.63
C PHE A 123 -9.64 24.37 9.43
N THR A 124 -9.12 24.94 10.51
CA THR A 124 -8.25 24.24 11.47
C THR A 124 -8.98 24.07 12.80
N LEU A 125 -9.09 22.84 13.29
CA LEU A 125 -9.80 22.55 14.54
C LEU A 125 -9.02 23.13 15.72
N GLN A 126 -9.65 24.01 16.53
CA GLN A 126 -8.91 24.72 17.57
C GLN A 126 -8.42 23.79 18.69
N GLY A 127 -9.24 22.82 19.09
CA GLY A 127 -8.88 21.82 20.11
C GLY A 127 -7.85 20.78 19.63
N ASN A 128 -7.66 20.63 18.32
CA ASN A 128 -6.65 19.75 17.74
C ASN A 128 -6.19 20.27 16.37
N PRO A 129 -5.22 21.21 16.32
CA PRO A 129 -4.79 21.87 15.08
C PRO A 129 -4.15 20.94 14.03
N ARG A 130 -3.92 19.67 14.37
CA ARG A 130 -3.46 18.62 13.46
C ARG A 130 -4.55 18.19 12.46
N VAL A 131 -5.81 18.53 12.72
CA VAL A 131 -6.94 18.25 11.84
C VAL A 131 -7.29 19.50 11.05
N GLN A 132 -7.23 19.40 9.72
CA GLN A 132 -7.53 20.49 8.80
C GLN A 132 -8.44 20.05 7.66
N LEU A 133 -9.42 20.89 7.34
CA LEU A 133 -10.32 20.73 6.19
C LEU A 133 -10.08 21.88 5.21
N TRP A 134 -9.86 21.55 3.94
CA TRP A 134 -9.57 22.50 2.87
C TRP A 134 -10.63 22.36 1.78
N HIS A 135 -11.22 23.47 1.38
CA HIS A 135 -12.34 23.49 0.45
C HIS A 135 -11.96 24.32 -0.77
N MET A 136 -11.94 23.67 -1.94
CA MET A 136 -11.79 24.37 -3.23
C MET A 136 -13.10 25.04 -3.64
N ARG A 137 -14.24 24.47 -3.25
CA ARG A 137 -15.59 24.99 -3.54
C ARG A 137 -15.90 25.07 -5.04
N LEU A 138 -15.43 24.12 -5.85
CA LEU A 138 -15.79 24.04 -7.28
C LEU A 138 -17.31 23.86 -7.44
N LYS A 139 -17.97 24.67 -8.28
CA LYS A 139 -19.42 24.59 -8.52
C LYS A 139 -19.85 23.18 -8.95
N ASP A 140 -20.98 22.72 -8.42
CA ASP A 140 -21.44 21.34 -8.53
C ASP A 140 -22.92 21.16 -8.95
N PRO A 141 -23.45 21.90 -9.95
CA PRO A 141 -24.71 21.53 -10.57
C PRO A 141 -24.53 20.39 -11.57
N TRP A 142 -25.59 19.61 -11.80
CA TRP A 142 -25.70 18.82 -13.02
C TRP A 142 -25.78 19.75 -14.24
N LEU A 143 -24.99 19.49 -15.28
CA LEU A 143 -25.07 20.22 -16.56
C LEU A 143 -26.18 19.70 -17.49
N GLY A 144 -27.01 18.79 -16.98
CA GLY A 144 -28.10 18.14 -17.70
C GLY A 144 -29.18 17.66 -16.73
N LYS A 145 -29.85 16.54 -17.06
CA LYS A 145 -31.01 16.04 -16.30
C LYS A 145 -30.66 15.23 -15.05
N GLY A 146 -29.39 15.17 -14.67
CA GLY A 146 -28.87 14.29 -13.61
C GLY A 146 -27.96 13.20 -14.16
N TRP A 147 -27.99 12.02 -13.55
CA TRP A 147 -27.21 10.84 -13.95
C TRP A 147 -27.13 10.62 -15.46
N GLY A 148 -25.92 10.34 -15.96
CA GLY A 148 -25.61 10.31 -17.39
C GLY A 148 -25.31 11.69 -17.99
N SER A 149 -25.35 12.76 -17.19
CA SER A 149 -24.86 14.09 -17.54
C SER A 149 -23.52 14.36 -16.87
N LEU A 150 -22.76 15.31 -17.42
CA LEU A 150 -21.56 15.84 -16.77
C LEU A 150 -21.92 16.85 -15.68
N THR A 151 -20.93 17.12 -14.84
CA THR A 151 -20.82 18.22 -13.87
C THR A 151 -19.67 19.14 -14.29
N PRO A 152 -19.52 20.34 -13.74
CA PRO A 152 -18.40 21.22 -14.10
C PRO A 152 -17.01 20.58 -13.91
N LEU A 153 -16.80 19.83 -12.81
CA LEU A 153 -15.53 19.16 -12.55
C LEU A 153 -15.30 17.99 -13.52
N SER A 154 -16.26 17.09 -13.70
CA SER A 154 -16.12 15.97 -14.65
C SER A 154 -16.00 16.42 -16.11
N ARG A 155 -16.65 17.52 -16.49
CA ARG A 155 -16.46 18.17 -17.80
C ARG A 155 -15.05 18.73 -17.94
N THR A 156 -14.55 19.43 -16.93
CA THR A 156 -13.18 19.99 -16.95
C THR A 156 -12.12 18.91 -17.01
N GLU A 157 -12.35 17.77 -16.35
CA GLU A 157 -11.43 16.61 -16.40
C GLU A 157 -11.39 15.94 -17.77
N SER A 158 -12.55 15.81 -18.45
CA SER A 158 -12.68 14.94 -19.62
C SER A 158 -12.78 15.66 -20.97
N GLU A 159 -13.20 16.92 -21.02
CA GLU A 159 -13.37 17.69 -22.24
C GLU A 159 -12.28 18.75 -22.41
N PRO A 160 -11.50 18.73 -23.51
CA PRO A 160 -10.45 19.72 -23.76
C PRO A 160 -10.97 21.16 -23.79
N GLY A 161 -10.23 22.07 -23.18
CA GLY A 161 -10.51 23.51 -23.19
C GLY A 161 -11.61 23.98 -22.22
N GLN A 162 -12.17 23.06 -21.42
CA GLN A 162 -13.16 23.39 -20.40
C GLN A 162 -12.50 23.90 -19.10
N SER A 163 -13.31 24.60 -18.31
CA SER A 163 -12.92 25.10 -16.99
C SER A 163 -14.06 25.01 -15.99
N VAL A 164 -13.70 25.06 -14.71
CA VAL A 164 -14.63 25.07 -13.58
C VAL A 164 -14.36 26.28 -12.68
N GLU A 165 -15.44 26.88 -12.20
CA GLU A 165 -15.42 28.04 -11.32
C GLU A 165 -15.72 27.65 -9.87
N THR A 166 -15.30 28.46 -8.90
CA THR A 166 -15.62 28.27 -7.48
C THR A 166 -16.82 29.09 -7.01
N LEU A 167 -17.34 28.73 -5.83
CA LEU A 167 -18.24 29.55 -5.01
C LEU A 167 -17.48 30.22 -3.86
N GLY A 168 -18.08 31.25 -3.26
CA GLY A 168 -17.55 31.95 -2.10
C GLY A 168 -16.70 33.19 -2.46
N PRO A 169 -16.05 33.79 -1.44
CA PRO A 169 -15.36 35.08 -1.59
C PRO A 169 -14.09 35.01 -2.44
N TYR A 170 -13.56 33.82 -2.70
CA TYR A 170 -12.39 33.59 -3.55
C TYR A 170 -12.84 32.96 -4.86
N ALA A 171 -13.31 33.80 -5.79
CA ALA A 171 -13.71 33.37 -7.12
C ALA A 171 -12.47 32.99 -7.93
N GLU A 172 -12.33 31.69 -8.21
CA GLU A 172 -11.24 31.08 -8.94
C GLU A 172 -11.80 30.36 -10.16
N VAL A 173 -10.97 30.26 -11.20
CA VAL A 173 -11.28 29.48 -12.40
C VAL A 173 -10.12 28.54 -12.67
N TYR A 174 -10.43 27.26 -12.82
CA TYR A 174 -9.44 26.22 -13.06
C TYR A 174 -9.68 25.56 -14.40
N THR A 175 -8.63 25.51 -15.21
CA THR A 175 -8.49 24.49 -16.26
C THR A 175 -8.08 23.15 -15.65
N ARG A 176 -8.18 22.07 -16.44
CA ARG A 176 -7.70 20.73 -16.05
C ARG A 176 -6.26 20.73 -15.54
N GLU A 177 -5.36 21.36 -16.29
CA GLU A 177 -3.93 21.42 -15.94
C GLU A 177 -3.71 22.16 -14.62
N GLN A 178 -4.42 23.27 -14.41
CA GLN A 178 -4.35 24.01 -13.15
C GLN A 178 -4.90 23.21 -11.96
N LEU A 179 -5.95 22.40 -12.16
CA LEU A 179 -6.40 21.47 -11.10
C LEU A 179 -5.29 20.50 -10.73
N ILE A 180 -4.66 19.85 -11.72
CA ILE A 180 -3.61 18.86 -11.45
C ILE A 180 -2.40 19.52 -10.78
N ASP A 181 -1.94 20.67 -11.26
CA ASP A 181 -0.81 21.40 -10.67
C ASP A 181 -1.11 21.87 -9.25
N THR A 182 -2.33 22.33 -9.00
CA THR A 182 -2.78 22.74 -7.66
C THR A 182 -2.79 21.55 -6.71
N LEU A 183 -3.39 20.42 -7.09
CA LEU A 183 -3.43 19.20 -6.27
C LEU A 183 -2.02 18.63 -6.03
N ALA A 184 -1.15 18.67 -7.05
CA ALA A 184 0.25 18.27 -6.93
C ALA A 184 1.00 19.18 -5.96
N ASP A 185 0.70 20.48 -5.96
CA ASP A 185 1.28 21.43 -5.02
C ASP A 185 0.77 21.22 -3.58
N VAL A 186 -0.50 20.85 -3.39
CA VAL A 186 -0.99 20.43 -2.06
C VAL A 186 -0.22 19.21 -1.55
N ILE A 187 -0.01 18.18 -2.38
CA ILE A 187 0.77 16.98 -2.00
C ILE A 187 2.22 17.38 -1.65
N ARG A 188 2.87 18.19 -2.51
CA ARG A 188 4.25 18.63 -2.32
C ARG A 188 4.43 19.44 -1.04
N GLN A 189 3.59 20.44 -0.81
CA GLN A 189 3.63 21.29 0.37
C GLN A 189 3.32 20.50 1.65
N TYR A 190 2.36 19.58 1.59
CA TYR A 190 1.99 18.80 2.77
C TYR A 190 3.02 17.71 3.09
N ALA A 191 3.74 17.16 2.10
CA ALA A 191 4.67 16.04 2.29
C ALA A 191 4.04 14.88 3.10
N PRO A 192 2.99 14.23 2.56
CA PRO A 192 2.23 13.20 3.26
C PRO A 192 3.04 11.93 3.47
N THR A 193 2.62 11.13 4.46
CA THR A 193 2.98 9.71 4.59
C THR A 193 1.98 8.80 3.87
N THR A 194 0.75 9.29 3.68
CA THR A 194 -0.32 8.61 2.93
C THR A 194 -1.08 9.63 2.08
N VAL A 195 -1.36 9.29 0.82
CA VAL A 195 -2.32 9.98 -0.04
C VAL A 195 -3.52 9.06 -0.27
N ARG A 196 -4.72 9.55 0.05
CA ARG A 196 -6.00 8.85 -0.14
C ARG A 196 -6.83 9.55 -1.21
N HIS A 197 -7.50 8.77 -2.04
CA HIS A 197 -8.39 9.26 -3.10
C HIS A 197 -9.57 8.31 -3.33
N LEU A 198 -10.58 8.76 -4.09
CA LEU A 198 -11.73 7.94 -4.51
C LEU A 198 -11.35 7.00 -5.68
N ASP A 199 -12.33 6.38 -6.35
CA ASP A 199 -12.08 5.37 -7.38
C ASP A 199 -11.75 5.98 -8.75
N ASP A 200 -10.47 5.93 -9.14
CA ASP A 200 -9.99 6.37 -10.46
C ASP A 200 -10.16 5.32 -11.56
N THR A 201 -10.63 4.11 -11.22
CA THR A 201 -10.62 2.93 -12.10
C THR A 201 -11.95 2.62 -12.77
N ILE A 202 -13.01 3.35 -12.44
CA ILE A 202 -14.32 3.17 -13.10
C ILE A 202 -14.20 3.48 -14.59
N ALA A 203 -14.41 2.45 -15.41
CA ALA A 203 -14.28 2.54 -16.87
C ALA A 203 -15.59 2.89 -17.60
N VAL A 204 -16.72 2.93 -16.88
CA VAL A 204 -18.03 3.28 -17.45
C VAL A 204 -17.99 4.72 -17.97
N PRO A 205 -18.35 4.99 -19.24
CA PRO A 205 -18.39 6.36 -19.77
C PRO A 205 -19.34 7.26 -18.97
N TYR A 206 -18.96 8.53 -18.77
CA TYR A 206 -19.77 9.48 -17.99
C TYR A 206 -21.23 9.57 -18.46
N THR A 207 -21.43 9.55 -19.78
CA THR A 207 -22.76 9.63 -20.41
C THR A 207 -23.62 8.37 -20.23
N GLN A 208 -23.04 7.29 -19.71
CA GLN A 208 -23.71 6.01 -19.45
C GLN A 208 -23.81 5.71 -17.95
N LEU A 209 -23.30 6.59 -17.09
CA LEU A 209 -23.47 6.45 -15.65
C LEU A 209 -24.95 6.53 -15.29
N CYS A 210 -25.36 5.71 -14.33
CA CYS A 210 -26.74 5.67 -13.86
C CYS A 210 -26.77 5.35 -12.37
N TRP A 211 -27.76 5.94 -11.71
CA TRP A 211 -27.94 5.78 -10.27
C TRP A 211 -28.21 4.33 -9.92
N ARG A 212 -27.46 3.78 -8.95
CA ARG A 212 -27.60 2.41 -8.43
C ARG A 212 -27.38 1.31 -9.47
N CYS A 213 -26.72 1.61 -10.57
CA CYS A 213 -26.24 0.61 -11.51
C CYS A 213 -24.95 -0.02 -10.99
N ALA A 214 -24.80 -1.33 -11.19
CA ALA A 214 -23.68 -2.10 -10.65
C ALA A 214 -22.35 -1.60 -11.23
N GLY A 215 -21.39 -1.23 -10.38
CA GLY A 215 -20.08 -0.71 -10.77
C GLY A 215 -20.07 0.74 -11.26
N HIS A 216 -21.18 1.48 -11.14
CA HIS A 216 -21.25 2.88 -11.54
C HIS A 216 -20.96 3.80 -10.34
N GLY A 217 -20.15 4.84 -10.57
CA GLY A 217 -19.82 5.88 -9.58
C GLY A 217 -20.36 7.25 -9.99
N HIS A 218 -20.28 8.22 -9.08
CA HIS A 218 -20.63 9.61 -9.41
C HIS A 218 -19.58 10.22 -10.36
N PRO A 219 -19.94 11.04 -11.36
CA PRO A 219 -18.97 11.67 -12.26
C PRO A 219 -17.84 12.41 -11.53
N ASP A 220 -18.16 13.19 -10.49
CA ASP A 220 -17.16 13.92 -9.71
C ASP A 220 -16.24 13.04 -8.88
N HIS A 221 -16.70 11.88 -8.42
CA HIS A 221 -15.85 10.95 -7.67
C HIS A 221 -14.73 10.44 -8.58
N ILE A 222 -15.12 10.02 -9.79
CA ILE A 222 -14.21 9.52 -10.82
C ILE A 222 -13.26 10.64 -11.27
N ALA A 223 -13.80 11.83 -11.57
CA ALA A 223 -13.01 12.97 -12.04
C ALA A 223 -11.99 13.44 -10.99
N SER A 224 -12.43 13.58 -9.73
CA SER A 224 -11.57 13.90 -8.59
C SER A 224 -10.43 12.89 -8.45
N ALA A 225 -10.74 11.60 -8.42
CA ALA A 225 -9.76 10.54 -8.26
C ALA A 225 -8.72 10.52 -9.40
N ARG A 226 -9.14 10.69 -10.66
CA ARG A 226 -8.24 10.74 -11.82
C ARG A 226 -7.30 11.94 -11.78
N LEU A 227 -7.82 13.13 -11.46
CA LEU A 227 -7.00 14.34 -11.32
C LEU A 227 -5.97 14.21 -10.20
N VAL A 228 -6.35 13.62 -9.06
CA VAL A 228 -5.43 13.34 -7.94
C VAL A 228 -4.37 12.32 -8.36
N ARG A 229 -4.75 11.26 -9.08
CA ARG A 229 -3.82 10.25 -9.58
C ARG A 229 -2.77 10.86 -10.52
N GLU A 230 -3.18 11.77 -11.39
CA GLU A 230 -2.25 12.51 -12.27
C GLU A 230 -1.37 13.48 -11.49
N ALA A 231 -1.91 14.14 -10.46
CA ALA A 231 -1.12 14.97 -9.56
C ALA A 231 -0.02 14.15 -8.87
N MET A 232 -0.34 12.95 -8.37
CA MET A 232 0.64 12.02 -7.78
C MET A 232 1.74 11.58 -8.76
N VAL A 233 1.44 11.53 -10.07
CA VAL A 233 2.45 11.27 -11.11
C VAL A 233 3.40 12.47 -11.29
N ARG A 234 2.92 13.71 -11.12
CA ARG A 234 3.76 14.93 -11.17
C ARG A 234 4.65 15.09 -9.94
N VAL A 235 4.23 14.56 -8.80
CA VAL A 235 4.97 14.66 -7.52
C VAL A 235 5.20 13.29 -6.89
N PRO A 236 6.00 12.41 -7.55
CA PRO A 236 6.33 11.12 -6.96
C PRO A 236 7.02 11.31 -5.61
N GLY A 237 6.68 10.49 -4.63
CA GLY A 237 7.22 10.60 -3.28
C GLY A 237 7.08 9.31 -2.48
N ASN A 238 7.66 9.32 -1.29
CA ASN A 238 7.60 8.21 -0.34
C ASN A 238 6.35 8.29 0.54
N TYR A 239 5.19 8.14 -0.08
CA TYR A 239 3.91 8.00 0.60
C TYR A 239 3.23 6.71 0.17
N ALA A 240 2.38 6.17 1.05
CA ALA A 240 1.43 5.14 0.66
C ALA A 240 0.30 5.75 -0.18
N GLU A 241 -0.16 5.03 -1.19
CA GLU A 241 -1.39 5.34 -1.93
C GLU A 241 -2.51 4.44 -1.43
N THR A 242 -3.71 4.98 -1.26
CA THR A 242 -4.90 4.17 -0.99
C THR A 242 -6.10 4.79 -1.70
N GLY A 243 -6.53 4.15 -2.78
CA GLY A 243 -7.80 4.45 -3.43
C GLY A 243 -8.95 3.76 -2.72
N TYR A 244 -10.12 4.40 -2.64
CA TYR A 244 -11.32 3.89 -1.99
C TYR A 244 -12.44 3.68 -2.98
N ILE A 245 -13.14 2.56 -2.85
CA ILE A 245 -14.33 2.28 -3.64
C ILE A 245 -15.50 3.02 -3.01
N ASP A 246 -16.15 3.85 -3.80
CA ASP A 246 -17.24 4.74 -3.38
C ASP A 246 -18.62 4.06 -3.43
N TYR A 247 -19.53 4.50 -4.29
CA TYR A 247 -20.88 3.95 -4.43
C TYR A 247 -20.91 2.45 -4.71
N PRO A 248 -20.04 1.88 -5.57
CA PRO A 248 -19.99 0.43 -5.80
C PRO A 248 -19.66 -0.39 -4.56
N SER A 249 -19.17 0.22 -3.47
CA SER A 249 -18.91 -0.51 -2.23
C SER A 249 -20.18 -1.20 -1.72
N GLN A 250 -21.37 -0.62 -1.91
CA GLN A 250 -22.65 -1.21 -1.46
C GLN A 250 -22.95 -2.58 -2.07
N GLU A 251 -22.34 -2.90 -3.21
CA GLU A 251 -22.50 -4.17 -3.93
C GLU A 251 -21.67 -5.31 -3.30
N ARG A 252 -20.77 -4.98 -2.38
CA ARG A 252 -19.89 -5.92 -1.70
C ARG A 252 -20.48 -6.38 -0.38
N ALA A 253 -19.93 -7.44 0.21
CA ALA A 253 -20.31 -7.86 1.56
C ALA A 253 -19.97 -6.76 2.59
N SER A 254 -20.66 -6.75 3.74
CA SER A 254 -20.20 -5.96 4.90
C SER A 254 -18.83 -6.47 5.34
N ASN A 255 -17.89 -5.56 5.61
CA ASN A 255 -16.52 -5.89 6.04
C ASN A 255 -16.03 -5.05 7.22
N LEU A 256 -16.91 -4.27 7.84
CA LEU A 256 -16.65 -3.60 9.11
C LEU A 256 -17.26 -4.41 10.27
N THR A 257 -16.59 -4.39 11.41
CA THR A 257 -17.10 -4.95 12.67
C THR A 257 -18.25 -4.11 13.21
N GLU A 258 -19.11 -4.69 14.06
CA GLU A 258 -20.24 -3.96 14.67
C GLU A 258 -19.80 -2.65 15.36
N THR A 259 -18.64 -2.64 16.02
CA THR A 259 -18.07 -1.44 16.65
C THR A 259 -17.62 -0.39 15.64
N GLU A 260 -16.96 -0.80 14.55
CA GLU A 260 -16.58 0.11 13.46
C GLU A 260 -17.84 0.71 12.79
N ILE A 261 -18.87 -0.11 12.56
CA ILE A 261 -20.15 0.32 11.98
C ILE A 261 -20.83 1.33 12.89
N ALA A 262 -20.94 1.06 14.19
CA ALA A 262 -21.56 1.96 15.16
C ALA A 262 -20.83 3.31 15.20
N THR A 263 -19.50 3.29 15.25
CA THR A 263 -18.67 4.50 15.28
C THR A 263 -18.84 5.31 13.99
N LYS A 264 -18.70 4.67 12.83
CA LYS A 264 -18.86 5.30 11.52
C LYS A 264 -20.27 5.87 11.32
N SER A 265 -21.29 5.19 11.82
CA SER A 265 -22.68 5.65 11.79
C SER A 265 -22.87 6.94 12.59
N VAL A 266 -22.33 7.03 13.81
CA VAL A 266 -22.43 8.24 14.63
C VAL A 266 -21.65 9.41 14.01
N ILE A 267 -20.45 9.14 13.48
CA ILE A 267 -19.68 10.15 12.73
C ILE A 267 -20.52 10.74 11.59
N PHE A 268 -21.16 9.89 10.79
CA PHE A 268 -22.00 10.34 9.68
C PHE A 268 -23.26 11.09 10.17
N GLN A 269 -23.85 10.71 11.30
CA GLN A 269 -24.99 11.43 11.88
C GLN A 269 -24.66 12.88 12.23
N HIS A 270 -23.48 13.16 12.79
CA HIS A 270 -23.03 14.51 13.08
C HIS A 270 -22.97 15.39 11.82
N TYR A 271 -22.59 14.81 10.69
CA TYR A 271 -22.66 15.46 9.39
C TYR A 271 -24.12 15.67 8.96
N ALA A 272 -24.92 14.60 8.95
CA ALA A 272 -26.30 14.60 8.47
C ALA A 272 -27.20 15.63 9.17
N TRP A 273 -26.97 15.92 10.46
CA TRP A 273 -27.75 16.93 11.20
C TRP A 273 -27.66 18.35 10.63
N ASN A 274 -26.66 18.64 9.79
CA ASN A 274 -26.45 19.96 9.19
C ASN A 274 -26.74 19.99 7.69
N ASP A 275 -27.24 18.88 7.13
CA ASP A 275 -27.58 18.73 5.72
C ASP A 275 -29.06 18.34 5.60
N TYR A 276 -29.90 19.29 5.16
CA TYR A 276 -31.36 19.08 5.14
C TYR A 276 -31.83 18.06 4.10
N HIS A 277 -30.98 17.65 3.16
CA HIS A 277 -31.29 16.51 2.29
C HIS A 277 -31.20 15.17 3.05
N TYR A 278 -30.46 15.14 4.17
CA TYR A 278 -30.41 14.00 5.07
C TYR A 278 -31.31 14.19 6.29
N CYS A 279 -31.05 15.22 7.11
CA CYS A 279 -31.79 15.49 8.34
C CYS A 279 -32.04 16.99 8.54
N ALA A 280 -33.24 17.34 8.99
CA ALA A 280 -33.62 18.70 9.39
C ALA A 280 -33.07 19.11 10.78
N GLY A 281 -31.89 18.60 11.17
CA GLY A 281 -31.35 18.68 12.52
C GLY A 281 -31.27 17.33 13.25
N PRO A 282 -30.77 17.32 14.50
CA PRO A 282 -30.58 16.09 15.28
C PRO A 282 -31.89 15.43 15.72
N SER A 283 -32.91 16.22 16.01
CA SER A 283 -34.20 15.73 16.50
C SER A 283 -34.93 14.94 15.41
N GLY A 284 -35.16 13.65 15.64
CA GLY A 284 -35.88 12.77 14.72
C GLY A 284 -35.07 12.33 13.49
N CYS A 285 -33.76 12.61 13.46
CA CYS A 285 -32.86 12.14 12.40
C CYS A 285 -32.78 10.61 12.40
N LYS A 286 -32.91 10.00 11.22
CA LYS A 286 -32.89 8.53 11.03
C LYS A 286 -31.68 8.03 10.25
N GLU A 287 -30.76 8.92 9.89
CA GLU A 287 -29.50 8.52 9.26
C GLU A 287 -28.63 7.69 10.22
N PRO A 288 -27.79 6.77 9.72
CA PRO A 288 -27.66 6.38 8.31
C PRO A 288 -28.90 5.61 7.80
N ALA A 289 -29.43 5.99 6.64
CA ALA A 289 -30.58 5.36 5.98
C ALA A 289 -30.30 5.12 4.48
N GLY A 290 -31.12 4.30 3.84
CA GLY A 290 -31.01 4.04 2.41
C GLY A 290 -29.59 3.57 1.99
N PRO A 291 -28.99 4.16 0.94
CA PRO A 291 -27.61 3.86 0.54
C PRO A 291 -26.57 4.15 1.63
N ALA A 292 -26.72 5.22 2.41
CA ALA A 292 -25.78 5.55 3.48
C ALA A 292 -25.72 4.43 4.53
N ALA A 293 -26.86 3.81 4.86
CA ALA A 293 -26.90 2.64 5.74
C ALA A 293 -26.10 1.44 5.20
N ALA A 294 -25.97 1.29 3.88
CA ALA A 294 -25.10 0.28 3.28
C ALA A 294 -23.62 0.71 3.31
N TRP A 295 -23.31 1.96 2.97
CA TRP A 295 -21.92 2.44 2.92
C TRP A 295 -21.23 2.49 4.28
N VAL A 296 -21.94 2.84 5.36
CA VAL A 296 -21.35 2.83 6.72
C VAL A 296 -20.98 1.43 7.21
N GLN A 297 -21.40 0.36 6.52
CA GLN A 297 -21.04 -1.02 6.85
C GLN A 297 -19.73 -1.48 6.20
N ARG A 298 -19.08 -0.62 5.40
CA ARG A 298 -18.04 -1.03 4.46
C ARG A 298 -16.88 -0.05 4.39
N ALA A 299 -15.70 -0.60 4.11
CA ALA A 299 -14.51 0.15 3.69
C ALA A 299 -13.70 -0.73 2.73
N TYR A 300 -13.73 -0.41 1.44
CA TYR A 300 -13.06 -1.18 0.40
C TYR A 300 -12.09 -0.31 -0.39
N TYR A 301 -11.01 -0.93 -0.84
CA TYR A 301 -9.94 -0.26 -1.56
C TYR A 301 -9.96 -0.61 -3.03
N VAL A 302 -9.56 0.35 -3.84
CA VAL A 302 -9.37 0.20 -5.28
C VAL A 302 -8.27 -0.83 -5.51
N SER A 303 -8.52 -1.77 -6.42
CA SER A 303 -7.49 -2.65 -6.98
C SER A 303 -7.28 -2.27 -8.44
N ARG A 304 -6.02 -2.09 -8.84
CA ARG A 304 -5.63 -1.93 -10.25
C ARG A 304 -5.56 -3.24 -11.01
N GLN A 305 -6.06 -4.31 -10.40
CA GLN A 305 -6.14 -5.60 -11.06
C GLN A 305 -4.74 -6.12 -11.45
N ASP A 306 -3.74 -5.88 -10.61
CA ASP A 306 -2.33 -6.15 -10.88
C ASP A 306 -1.57 -6.71 -9.65
N MET A 307 -2.29 -7.06 -8.58
CA MET A 307 -1.67 -7.57 -7.36
C MET A 307 -1.09 -8.96 -7.56
N ALA A 308 0.22 -9.08 -7.31
CA ALA A 308 0.95 -10.33 -7.42
C ALA A 308 0.44 -11.35 -6.38
N PRO A 309 0.23 -12.62 -6.77
CA PRO A 309 0.03 -13.71 -5.80
C PRO A 309 1.33 -13.95 -5.03
N GLN A 310 1.27 -14.80 -4.01
CA GLN A 310 2.46 -15.35 -3.36
C GLN A 310 2.39 -16.87 -3.39
N LEU A 311 3.55 -17.52 -3.56
CA LEU A 311 3.66 -18.98 -3.59
C LEU A 311 4.45 -19.48 -2.42
N TYR A 312 4.02 -20.62 -1.92
CA TYR A 312 4.65 -21.27 -0.79
C TYR A 312 4.64 -22.80 -0.94
N PRO A 313 5.77 -23.48 -0.67
CA PRO A 313 5.81 -24.93 -0.56
C PRO A 313 5.32 -25.37 0.82
N ASP A 314 4.13 -25.95 0.90
CA ASP A 314 3.67 -26.66 2.10
C ASP A 314 4.73 -27.71 2.47
N GLY A 315 5.16 -27.75 3.74
CA GLY A 315 6.13 -28.73 4.27
C GLY A 315 5.68 -30.18 4.12
N ARG A 316 4.47 -30.41 3.62
CA ARG A 316 3.90 -31.71 3.26
C ARG A 316 4.04 -32.06 1.77
N GLY A 317 4.67 -31.21 0.95
CA GLY A 317 4.92 -31.43 -0.49
C GLY A 317 3.85 -30.88 -1.43
N GLY A 318 3.03 -29.94 -0.96
CA GLY A 318 1.99 -29.28 -1.76
C GLY A 318 2.28 -27.81 -2.02
N LEU A 319 1.59 -27.21 -2.99
CA LEU A 319 1.65 -25.77 -3.26
C LEU A 319 0.52 -25.05 -2.51
N VAL A 320 0.85 -23.95 -1.83
CA VAL A 320 -0.14 -22.97 -1.32
C VAL A 320 0.04 -21.67 -2.08
N VAL A 321 -1.06 -21.14 -2.60
CA VAL A 321 -1.12 -19.83 -3.23
C VAL A 321 -1.82 -18.87 -2.29
N PHE A 322 -1.23 -17.69 -2.08
CA PHE A 322 -1.88 -16.59 -1.37
C PHE A 322 -2.21 -15.45 -2.33
N ALA A 323 -3.31 -14.78 -2.02
CA ALA A 323 -3.82 -13.66 -2.79
C ALA A 323 -4.43 -12.62 -1.85
N ALA A 324 -4.10 -11.35 -2.06
CA ALA A 324 -4.92 -10.28 -1.52
C ALA A 324 -6.17 -10.13 -2.40
N GLY A 325 -7.34 -10.13 -1.78
CA GLY A 325 -8.62 -10.20 -2.48
C GLY A 325 -9.12 -8.84 -2.94
N GLU A 326 -9.46 -8.74 -4.21
CA GLU A 326 -9.88 -7.48 -4.85
C GLU A 326 -11.33 -7.13 -4.53
N THR A 327 -12.12 -8.13 -4.18
CA THR A 327 -13.56 -8.01 -3.87
C THR A 327 -13.82 -8.03 -2.37
N ASN A 328 -13.09 -8.85 -1.61
CA ASN A 328 -13.28 -8.98 -0.16
C ASN A 328 -12.26 -8.19 0.69
N ALA A 329 -11.23 -7.58 0.09
CA ALA A 329 -10.14 -6.88 0.77
C ALA A 329 -9.39 -7.74 1.82
N ALA A 330 -9.48 -9.06 1.71
CA ALA A 330 -8.90 -10.01 2.66
C ALA A 330 -7.60 -10.62 2.17
N VAL A 331 -6.86 -11.21 3.09
CA VAL A 331 -5.81 -12.16 2.74
C VAL A 331 -6.47 -13.52 2.51
N ASN A 332 -6.25 -14.12 1.34
CA ASN A 332 -6.84 -15.40 0.97
C ASN A 332 -5.75 -16.43 0.70
N ARG A 333 -6.03 -17.69 1.05
CA ARG A 333 -5.20 -18.86 0.71
C ARG A 333 -5.98 -19.82 -0.18
N TRP A 334 -5.31 -20.43 -1.15
CA TRP A 334 -5.85 -21.56 -1.89
C TRP A 334 -5.67 -22.83 -1.06
N ASP A 335 -6.78 -23.46 -0.69
CA ASP A 335 -6.78 -24.80 -0.10
C ASP A 335 -6.80 -25.81 -1.25
N SER A 336 -5.64 -26.39 -1.53
CA SER A 336 -5.48 -27.35 -2.61
C SER A 336 -6.31 -28.62 -2.38
N GLY A 337 -6.45 -29.09 -1.13
CA GLY A 337 -7.20 -30.29 -0.78
C GLY A 337 -8.71 -30.13 -0.99
N GLN A 338 -9.23 -28.93 -0.79
CA GLN A 338 -10.64 -28.58 -1.02
C GLN A 338 -10.88 -27.93 -2.38
N ARG A 339 -9.81 -27.63 -3.15
CA ARG A 339 -9.84 -26.89 -4.42
C ARG A 339 -10.66 -25.61 -4.34
N ARG A 340 -10.46 -24.82 -3.29
CA ARG A 340 -11.15 -23.53 -3.10
C ARG A 340 -10.31 -22.54 -2.31
N TRP A 341 -10.61 -21.26 -2.48
CA TRP A 341 -10.05 -20.22 -1.62
C TRP A 341 -10.70 -20.21 -0.23
N GLN A 342 -9.90 -19.84 0.75
CA GLN A 342 -10.32 -19.56 2.13
C GLN A 342 -9.73 -18.22 2.57
N SER A 343 -10.55 -17.38 3.18
CA SER A 343 -10.06 -16.14 3.80
C SER A 343 -9.29 -16.45 5.09
N LEU A 344 -8.17 -15.78 5.27
CA LEU A 344 -7.41 -15.69 6.52
C LEU A 344 -7.76 -14.41 7.31
N GLY A 345 -8.72 -13.62 6.86
CA GLY A 345 -9.06 -12.34 7.47
C GLY A 345 -8.08 -11.23 7.11
N GLY A 346 -8.09 -10.18 7.93
CA GLY A 346 -7.32 -8.96 7.69
C GLY A 346 -7.93 -8.09 6.58
N ARG A 347 -7.75 -6.78 6.67
CA ARG A 347 -8.25 -5.80 5.71
C ARG A 347 -7.03 -5.11 5.11
N THR A 348 -6.68 -5.48 3.88
CA THR A 348 -5.47 -5.03 3.18
C THR A 348 -5.83 -4.36 1.85
N SER A 349 -5.04 -3.36 1.46
CA SER A 349 -5.17 -2.61 0.21
C SER A 349 -4.04 -2.89 -0.79
N GLY A 350 -3.11 -3.80 -0.48
CA GLY A 350 -1.90 -3.99 -1.27
C GLY A 350 -1.38 -5.43 -1.32
N PRO A 351 -0.24 -5.65 -1.99
CA PRO A 351 0.35 -6.97 -2.17
C PRO A 351 0.79 -7.61 -0.85
N LEU A 352 0.91 -8.94 -0.89
CA LEU A 352 1.38 -9.77 0.22
C LEU A 352 2.85 -10.15 0.01
N VAL A 353 3.52 -10.62 1.05
CA VAL A 353 4.82 -11.30 0.92
C VAL A 353 4.84 -12.57 1.73
N SER A 354 5.19 -13.70 1.09
CA SER A 354 5.42 -14.98 1.77
C SER A 354 6.90 -15.19 2.07
N PHE A 355 7.17 -16.01 3.08
CA PHE A 355 8.52 -16.41 3.47
C PHE A 355 8.50 -17.75 4.20
N THR A 356 9.68 -18.30 4.48
CA THR A 356 9.82 -19.58 5.19
C THR A 356 10.47 -19.34 6.55
N HIS A 357 9.85 -19.85 7.61
CA HIS A 357 10.46 -19.90 8.94
C HIS A 357 11.55 -20.98 9.00
N ALA A 358 12.43 -20.91 10.00
CA ALA A 358 13.54 -21.86 10.16
C ALA A 358 13.11 -23.33 10.33
N ASP A 359 11.87 -23.57 10.77
CA ASP A 359 11.25 -24.91 10.89
C ASP A 359 10.59 -25.39 9.58
N GLY A 360 10.74 -24.65 8.48
CA GLY A 360 10.16 -24.99 7.18
C GLY A 360 8.66 -24.72 7.06
N THR A 361 8.06 -23.95 7.97
CA THR A 361 6.64 -23.54 7.86
C THR A 361 6.46 -22.19 7.20
N ALA A 362 5.25 -21.97 6.68
CA ALA A 362 4.91 -20.77 5.94
C ALA A 362 4.78 -19.58 6.87
N GLY A 363 5.34 -18.47 6.43
CA GLY A 363 5.03 -17.15 6.94
C GLY A 363 4.42 -16.28 5.85
N LEU A 364 3.57 -15.36 6.27
CA LEU A 364 2.93 -14.37 5.42
C LEU A 364 2.93 -13.03 6.12
N MET A 365 3.26 -11.95 5.40
CA MET A 365 3.00 -10.59 5.85
C MET A 365 1.97 -9.89 4.98
N ALA A 366 1.19 -9.04 5.63
CA ALA A 366 0.28 -8.10 5.01
C ALA A 366 0.46 -6.70 5.63
N ARG A 367 0.06 -5.67 4.88
CA ARG A 367 0.08 -4.28 5.32
C ARG A 367 -1.35 -3.77 5.39
N ASP A 368 -1.74 -3.17 6.51
CA ASP A 368 -3.04 -2.49 6.61
C ASP A 368 -3.00 -1.09 5.95
N PRO A 369 -4.16 -0.44 5.71
CA PRO A 369 -4.22 0.90 5.11
C PRO A 369 -3.63 2.02 5.97
N LEU A 370 -3.32 1.76 7.25
CA LEU A 370 -2.68 2.71 8.17
C LEU A 370 -1.15 2.61 8.13
N GLY A 371 -0.61 1.60 7.45
CA GLY A 371 0.81 1.31 7.35
C GLY A 371 1.32 0.30 8.36
N GLY A 372 0.45 -0.28 9.19
CA GLY A 372 0.80 -1.36 10.10
C GLY A 372 1.16 -2.64 9.34
N VAL A 373 2.20 -3.34 9.79
CA VAL A 373 2.61 -4.63 9.24
C VAL A 373 2.10 -5.74 10.15
N TRP A 374 1.51 -6.76 9.54
CA TRP A 374 0.97 -7.92 10.24
C TRP A 374 1.61 -9.18 9.69
N ALA A 375 2.03 -10.08 10.58
CA ALA A 375 2.54 -11.40 10.21
C ALA A 375 1.56 -12.50 10.64
N ASN A 376 1.52 -13.58 9.88
CA ASN A 376 0.82 -14.81 10.26
C ASN A 376 1.70 -15.99 9.89
N LYS A 377 1.62 -17.04 10.71
CA LYS A 377 2.45 -18.24 10.57
C LYS A 377 1.56 -19.47 10.46
N GLN A 378 1.93 -20.36 9.55
CA GLN A 378 1.33 -21.67 9.41
C GLN A 378 1.88 -22.62 10.48
N ARG A 379 1.00 -23.42 11.08
CA ARG A 379 1.38 -24.56 11.93
C ARG A 379 1.69 -25.78 11.07
N HIS A 380 2.45 -26.73 11.61
CA HIS A 380 2.76 -27.99 10.92
C HIS A 380 1.52 -28.82 10.52
N ASP A 381 0.38 -28.65 11.21
CA ASP A 381 -0.89 -29.29 10.84
C ASP A 381 -1.61 -28.60 9.65
N GLY A 382 -1.08 -27.47 9.17
CA GLY A 382 -1.63 -26.66 8.08
C GLY A 382 -2.64 -25.59 8.53
N THR A 383 -2.97 -25.51 9.82
CA THR A 383 -3.75 -24.40 10.40
C THR A 383 -2.89 -23.14 10.53
N TRP A 384 -3.49 -21.98 10.80
CA TRP A 384 -2.78 -20.70 10.93
C TRP A 384 -2.86 -20.17 12.35
N GLN A 385 -1.77 -19.57 12.83
CA GLN A 385 -1.68 -19.04 14.18
C GLN A 385 -2.65 -17.88 14.42
N GLY A 386 -2.93 -17.11 13.37
CA GLY A 386 -3.65 -15.84 13.44
C GLY A 386 -2.69 -14.67 13.24
N TRP A 387 -3.25 -13.51 12.94
CA TRP A 387 -2.45 -12.32 12.67
C TRP A 387 -1.80 -11.79 13.94
N GLN A 388 -0.56 -11.34 13.82
CA GLN A 388 0.21 -10.70 14.87
C GLN A 388 0.75 -9.38 14.33
N ALA A 389 0.54 -8.30 15.07
CA ALA A 389 1.05 -6.98 14.68
C ALA A 389 2.57 -6.94 14.87
N LEU A 390 3.30 -6.51 13.84
CA LEU A 390 4.71 -6.16 13.92
C LEU A 390 4.83 -4.67 14.25
N GLY A 391 4.36 -4.30 15.45
CA GLY A 391 4.26 -2.90 15.89
C GLY A 391 5.60 -2.17 15.95
N GLY A 392 5.54 -0.83 15.99
CA GLY A 392 6.71 0.05 16.15
C GLY A 392 7.01 0.91 14.92
N VAL A 393 6.74 0.41 13.70
CA VAL A 393 6.97 1.15 12.45
C VAL A 393 5.73 1.07 11.57
N ARG A 394 5.36 2.22 10.97
CA ARG A 394 4.40 2.28 9.86
C ARG A 394 5.16 2.43 8.56
N VAL A 395 4.80 1.65 7.55
CA VAL A 395 5.57 1.52 6.30
C VAL A 395 4.78 2.03 5.10
N THR A 396 5.46 2.51 4.07
CA THR A 396 4.84 3.01 2.83
C THR A 396 4.41 1.88 1.89
N GLN A 397 5.10 0.74 1.94
CA GLN A 397 4.88 -0.43 1.07
C GLN A 397 5.07 -1.73 1.87
N ILE A 398 4.58 -2.85 1.33
CA ILE A 398 4.83 -4.17 1.93
C ILE A 398 6.36 -4.42 2.03
N PRO A 399 6.85 -4.97 3.16
CA PRO A 399 8.27 -5.27 3.32
C PRO A 399 8.82 -6.18 2.21
N ALA A 400 10.10 -6.04 1.88
CA ALA A 400 10.83 -6.99 1.06
C ALA A 400 11.47 -8.06 1.93
N VAL A 401 11.36 -9.34 1.55
CA VAL A 401 11.88 -10.46 2.34
C VAL A 401 12.99 -11.19 1.57
N ALA A 402 14.03 -11.63 2.29
CA ALA A 402 15.09 -12.45 1.71
C ALA A 402 14.55 -13.83 1.22
N PRO A 403 14.88 -14.27 -0.01
CA PRO A 403 14.14 -15.34 -0.69
C PRO A 403 14.49 -16.79 -0.28
N ARG A 404 15.61 -17.05 0.42
CA ARG A 404 16.12 -18.42 0.69
C ARG A 404 15.84 -18.95 2.11
N GLY A 405 14.64 -18.71 2.65
CA GLY A 405 14.20 -19.28 3.94
C GLY A 405 14.94 -18.79 5.19
N GLU A 406 15.76 -17.77 5.01
CA GLU A 406 16.48 -17.05 6.05
C GLU A 406 15.68 -15.77 6.31
N ALA A 407 14.40 -15.95 6.64
CA ALA A 407 13.42 -14.88 6.57
C ALA A 407 13.89 -13.66 7.35
N ALA A 408 13.90 -12.52 6.67
CA ALA A 408 14.08 -11.23 7.27
C ALA A 408 13.56 -10.17 6.32
N ALA A 409 12.99 -9.12 6.88
CA ALA A 409 12.19 -8.16 6.17
C ALA A 409 12.79 -6.76 6.29
N VAL A 410 12.73 -6.01 5.18
CA VAL A 410 13.14 -4.61 5.11
C VAL A 410 12.01 -3.78 4.54
N ALA A 411 11.73 -2.63 5.16
CA ALA A 411 10.70 -1.71 4.69
C ALA A 411 11.12 -0.25 4.87
N LEU A 412 10.61 0.61 3.99
CA LEU A 412 10.72 2.06 4.15
C LEU A 412 9.60 2.53 5.09
N GLY A 413 9.99 3.12 6.22
CA GLY A 413 9.09 3.70 7.20
C GLY A 413 8.53 5.05 6.75
N TYR A 414 7.47 5.49 7.42
CA TYR A 414 6.89 6.84 7.28
C TYR A 414 7.88 7.95 7.70
N ASP A 415 8.89 7.60 8.47
CA ASP A 415 10.01 8.45 8.87
C ASP A 415 11.09 8.62 7.78
N GLY A 416 10.93 7.97 6.62
CA GLY A 416 11.88 8.01 5.51
C GLY A 416 13.13 7.15 5.74
N ARG A 417 13.17 6.32 6.78
CA ARG A 417 14.27 5.39 7.06
C ARG A 417 13.92 3.98 6.61
N LEU A 418 14.95 3.22 6.22
CA LEU A 418 14.80 1.79 6.02
C LEU A 418 14.92 1.08 7.37
N HIS A 419 13.96 0.20 7.65
CA HIS A 419 13.85 -0.56 8.88
C HIS A 419 14.01 -2.04 8.60
N TRP A 420 14.73 -2.72 9.49
CA TRP A 420 15.02 -4.14 9.45
C TRP A 420 14.29 -4.88 10.56
N ILE A 421 13.79 -6.08 10.27
CA ILE A 421 13.21 -6.99 11.26
C ILE A 421 13.43 -8.45 10.82
N ALA A 422 13.60 -9.35 11.79
CA ALA A 422 13.77 -10.78 11.51
C ALA A 422 12.99 -11.63 12.54
N PRO A 423 12.63 -12.88 12.21
CA PRO A 423 12.09 -13.83 13.17
C PRO A 423 13.07 -14.01 14.34
N SER A 424 12.55 -14.03 15.57
CA SER A 424 13.34 -14.26 16.78
C SER A 424 13.49 -15.74 17.13
N GLY A 425 12.76 -16.62 16.44
CA GLY A 425 12.74 -18.05 16.70
C GLY A 425 11.79 -18.82 15.79
N ILE A 426 11.40 -20.02 16.24
CA ILE A 426 10.47 -20.92 15.53
C ILE A 426 9.03 -20.85 16.06
N ASP A 427 8.73 -20.02 17.04
CA ASP A 427 7.37 -19.86 17.59
C ASP A 427 6.49 -18.93 16.75
N GLY A 428 7.08 -18.23 15.77
CA GLY A 428 6.42 -17.19 14.99
C GLY A 428 6.71 -15.78 15.51
N GLY A 429 7.48 -15.65 16.59
CA GLY A 429 7.92 -14.37 17.13
C GLY A 429 8.88 -13.63 16.19
N TRP A 430 8.86 -12.30 16.31
CA TRP A 430 9.71 -11.37 15.58
C TRP A 430 10.55 -10.54 16.54
N SER A 431 11.74 -10.15 16.10
CA SER A 431 12.52 -9.11 16.77
C SER A 431 11.76 -7.78 16.76
N THR A 432 12.21 -6.82 17.56
CA THR A 432 11.78 -5.43 17.33
C THR A 432 12.40 -4.92 16.03
N TRP A 433 11.76 -3.93 15.42
CA TRP A 433 12.37 -3.18 14.32
C TRP A 433 13.71 -2.57 14.73
N GLN A 434 14.62 -2.51 13.76
CA GLN A 434 15.93 -1.88 13.88
C GLN A 434 16.12 -0.93 12.70
N ASP A 435 16.49 0.31 13.00
CA ASP A 435 16.85 1.28 11.99
C ASP A 435 18.12 0.84 11.24
N LEU A 436 18.09 0.88 9.92
CA LEU A 436 19.30 0.88 9.11
C LEU A 436 19.94 2.29 9.14
N PRO A 437 21.23 2.41 8.79
CA PRO A 437 21.84 3.73 8.59
C PRO A 437 21.01 4.60 7.65
N LEU A 438 21.01 5.92 7.85
CA LEU A 438 20.22 6.81 7.00
C LEU A 438 20.78 6.78 5.57
N LEU A 439 19.91 6.46 4.60
CA LEU A 439 20.16 6.71 3.19
C LEU A 439 19.25 7.85 2.75
N GLU A 440 19.83 9.03 2.52
CA GLU A 440 19.07 10.19 2.12
C GLU A 440 18.41 9.96 0.75
N GLY A 441 17.12 10.31 0.65
CA GLY A 441 16.35 10.12 -0.57
C GLY A 441 16.09 8.67 -0.96
N ALA A 442 16.27 7.69 -0.05
CA ALA A 442 15.92 6.30 -0.29
C ALA A 442 14.45 6.18 -0.74
N THR A 443 14.19 5.42 -1.80
CA THR A 443 12.84 5.12 -2.27
C THR A 443 12.33 3.81 -1.71
N GLY A 444 11.02 3.60 -1.78
CA GLY A 444 10.41 2.29 -1.46
C GLY A 444 10.94 1.14 -2.33
N GLY A 445 10.75 -0.09 -1.87
CA GLY A 445 11.11 -1.31 -2.60
C GLY A 445 12.58 -1.76 -2.51
N PRO A 446 13.15 -1.91 -1.29
CA PRO A 446 14.48 -2.48 -1.12
C PRO A 446 14.52 -3.96 -1.55
N ALA A 447 15.71 -4.52 -1.66
CA ALA A 447 15.92 -5.97 -1.73
C ALA A 447 16.87 -6.43 -0.62
N ALA A 448 16.73 -7.68 -0.19
CA ALA A 448 17.58 -8.27 0.82
C ALA A 448 18.06 -9.66 0.37
N ALA A 449 19.31 -9.97 0.66
CA ALA A 449 19.89 -11.29 0.51
C ALA A 449 20.75 -11.62 1.75
N ARG A 450 21.05 -12.89 1.95
CA ARG A 450 22.03 -13.32 2.95
C ARG A 450 23.24 -13.88 2.24
N GLY A 451 24.43 -13.39 2.57
CA GLY A 451 25.69 -13.87 2.02
C GLY A 451 26.04 -15.29 2.49
N ALA A 452 27.06 -15.89 1.88
CA ALA A 452 27.55 -17.22 2.27
C ALA A 452 28.11 -17.26 3.71
N ASP A 453 28.56 -16.12 4.22
CA ASP A 453 29.02 -15.93 5.59
C ASP A 453 27.89 -15.74 6.61
N GLY A 454 26.64 -15.86 6.17
CA GLY A 454 25.46 -15.78 7.03
C GLY A 454 25.05 -14.35 7.44
N ARG A 455 25.69 -13.31 6.90
CA ARG A 455 25.34 -11.90 7.13
C ARG A 455 24.37 -11.41 6.08
N TYR A 456 23.45 -10.54 6.45
CA TYR A 456 22.50 -9.95 5.50
C TYR A 456 23.11 -8.76 4.75
N VAL A 457 22.70 -8.61 3.49
CA VAL A 457 22.97 -7.45 2.65
C VAL A 457 21.63 -6.89 2.19
N VAL A 458 21.46 -5.58 2.35
CA VAL A 458 20.28 -4.83 1.92
C VAL A 458 20.68 -3.88 0.81
N PHE A 459 19.87 -3.86 -0.25
CA PHE A 459 20.01 -2.99 -1.41
C PHE A 459 18.86 -2.00 -1.46
N ALA A 460 19.17 -0.75 -1.77
CA ALA A 460 18.21 0.32 -1.89
C ALA A 460 18.59 1.28 -3.02
N VAL A 461 17.59 2.02 -3.52
CA VAL A 461 17.74 3.01 -4.58
C VAL A 461 17.35 4.39 -4.04
N THR A 462 18.04 5.44 -4.46
CA THR A 462 17.65 6.82 -4.17
C THR A 462 16.66 7.36 -5.22
N ALA A 463 15.99 8.48 -4.94
CA ALA A 463 15.11 9.14 -5.91
C ALA A 463 15.85 9.52 -7.21
N ALA A 464 17.16 9.78 -7.14
CA ALA A 464 18.02 10.02 -8.30
C ALA A 464 18.30 8.76 -9.14
N GLY A 465 18.02 7.58 -8.58
CA GLY A 465 18.24 6.28 -9.23
C GLY A 465 19.56 5.62 -8.84
N GLU A 466 20.32 6.20 -7.91
CA GLU A 466 21.60 5.64 -7.48
C GLU A 466 21.36 4.41 -6.59
N LEU A 467 22.18 3.37 -6.81
CA LEU A 467 22.04 2.08 -6.15
C LEU A 467 23.07 1.97 -5.01
N PHE A 468 22.61 1.58 -3.83
CA PHE A 468 23.44 1.42 -2.63
C PHE A 468 23.23 0.05 -1.99
N TYR A 469 24.23 -0.40 -1.24
CA TYR A 469 24.12 -1.54 -0.35
C TYR A 469 24.61 -1.22 1.08
N THR A 470 24.04 -1.90 2.05
CA THR A 470 24.56 -2.01 3.41
C THR A 470 24.59 -3.48 3.80
N ARG A 471 25.66 -3.89 4.48
CA ARG A 471 25.89 -5.24 5.00
C ARG A 471 25.88 -5.22 6.52
N GLN A 472 25.30 -6.27 7.07
CA GLN A 472 25.28 -6.51 8.50
C GLN A 472 26.70 -6.78 9.01
N LEU A 473 27.07 -6.18 10.14
CA LEU A 473 28.36 -6.38 10.79
C LEU A 473 28.33 -7.63 11.69
N PRO A 474 29.49 -8.27 11.93
CA PRO A 474 29.59 -9.36 12.92
C PRO A 474 29.09 -8.89 14.29
N ALA A 475 28.16 -9.64 14.88
CA ALA A 475 27.63 -9.33 16.20
C ALA A 475 28.38 -10.12 17.29
N ALA A 476 28.77 -9.44 18.37
CA ALA A 476 29.19 -10.12 19.59
C ALA A 476 28.02 -10.93 20.18
N LYS A 477 28.32 -12.06 20.84
CA LYS A 477 27.28 -12.90 21.46
C LYS A 477 26.41 -12.06 22.40
N GLY A 478 25.09 -12.14 22.23
CA GLY A 478 24.12 -11.39 23.04
C GLY A 478 23.89 -9.93 22.63
N HIS A 479 24.59 -9.43 21.61
CA HIS A 479 24.37 -8.08 21.07
C HIS A 479 23.59 -8.15 19.76
N ARG A 480 22.84 -7.09 19.46
CA ARG A 480 22.19 -6.94 18.16
C ARG A 480 23.24 -6.66 17.09
N PRO A 481 23.08 -7.21 15.89
CA PRO A 481 23.98 -6.91 14.79
C PRO A 481 23.87 -5.45 14.38
N GLU A 482 25.01 -4.79 14.22
CA GLU A 482 25.08 -3.45 13.62
C GLU A 482 25.14 -3.53 12.09
N TRP A 483 25.10 -2.39 11.43
CA TRP A 483 25.11 -2.27 9.97
C TRP A 483 26.20 -1.31 9.53
N GLN A 484 26.91 -1.66 8.46
CA GLN A 484 27.87 -0.74 7.86
C GLN A 484 27.16 0.46 7.23
N SER A 485 27.86 1.59 7.10
CA SER A 485 27.35 2.73 6.33
C SER A 485 27.06 2.33 4.89
N TRP A 486 26.07 2.99 4.26
CA TRP A 486 25.72 2.73 2.87
C TRP A 486 26.92 2.96 1.93
N ARG A 487 27.10 2.02 1.00
CA ARG A 487 28.13 2.08 -0.04
C ARG A 487 27.49 2.04 -1.41
N PRO A 488 28.02 2.80 -2.38
CA PRO A 488 27.49 2.78 -3.73
C PRO A 488 27.75 1.42 -4.40
N VAL A 489 26.80 0.97 -5.21
CA VAL A 489 26.99 -0.13 -6.17
C VAL A 489 27.35 0.52 -7.52
N PRO A 490 28.43 0.10 -8.20
CA PRO A 490 28.84 0.67 -9.48
C PRO A 490 27.91 0.21 -10.62
N ALA A 491 26.73 0.80 -10.70
CA ALA A 491 25.67 0.45 -11.63
C ALA A 491 25.03 1.69 -12.30
N PRO A 492 24.43 1.55 -13.50
CA PRO A 492 23.56 2.55 -14.09
C PRO A 492 22.40 2.93 -13.17
N ASN A 493 21.83 4.12 -13.38
CA ASN A 493 20.68 4.57 -12.61
C ASN A 493 19.50 3.59 -12.72
N ALA A 494 18.97 3.20 -11.57
CA ALA A 494 17.86 2.28 -11.42
C ALA A 494 16.50 3.00 -11.34
N ALA A 495 15.46 2.31 -11.79
CA ALA A 495 14.05 2.64 -11.60
C ALA A 495 13.38 1.67 -10.60
N GLY A 496 14.17 1.05 -9.72
CA GLY A 496 13.71 0.07 -8.72
C GLY A 496 13.59 -1.35 -9.28
N GLY A 497 12.56 -2.08 -8.87
CA GLY A 497 12.36 -3.48 -9.25
C GLY A 497 13.44 -4.42 -8.71
N LEU A 498 14.05 -4.06 -7.57
CA LEU A 498 15.19 -4.77 -7.02
C LEU A 498 14.85 -6.22 -6.63
N ALA A 499 15.78 -7.13 -6.87
CA ALA A 499 15.81 -8.45 -6.26
C ALA A 499 17.24 -8.92 -6.06
N ALA A 500 17.49 -9.62 -4.95
CA ALA A 500 18.81 -10.12 -4.61
C ALA A 500 18.71 -11.55 -4.08
N ILE A 501 19.68 -12.39 -4.42
CA ILE A 501 19.73 -13.79 -3.97
C ILE A 501 21.17 -14.29 -3.95
N ARG A 502 21.47 -15.24 -3.06
CA ARG A 502 22.73 -15.98 -3.06
C ARG A 502 22.67 -17.15 -4.05
N ASN A 503 23.61 -17.23 -4.97
CA ASN A 503 23.73 -18.30 -5.97
C ASN A 503 24.48 -19.54 -5.44
N HIS A 504 24.70 -20.53 -6.31
CA HIS A 504 25.36 -21.79 -5.99
C HIS A 504 26.85 -21.65 -5.62
N GLU A 505 27.50 -20.58 -6.06
CA GLU A 505 28.90 -20.26 -5.73
C GLU A 505 29.01 -19.50 -4.40
N GLY A 506 27.90 -19.27 -3.70
CA GLY A 506 27.85 -18.50 -2.47
C GLY A 506 27.92 -16.98 -2.68
N ARG A 507 27.83 -16.51 -3.92
CA ARG A 507 27.90 -15.10 -4.30
C ARG A 507 26.51 -14.48 -4.39
N VAL A 508 26.38 -13.22 -4.02
CA VAL A 508 25.13 -12.46 -4.17
C VAL A 508 24.96 -12.01 -5.63
N GLU A 509 23.79 -12.28 -6.19
CA GLU A 509 23.34 -11.72 -7.47
C GLU A 509 22.30 -10.64 -7.21
N LEU A 510 22.48 -9.48 -7.85
CA LEU A 510 21.59 -8.34 -7.75
C LEU A 510 20.98 -8.06 -9.12
N TYR A 511 19.66 -7.89 -9.13
CA TYR A 511 18.86 -7.56 -10.30
C TYR A 511 18.10 -6.27 -10.08
N PHE A 512 18.02 -5.45 -11.11
CA PHE A 512 17.30 -4.18 -11.05
C PHE A 512 16.81 -3.75 -12.44
N ARG A 513 15.87 -2.80 -12.43
CA ARG A 513 15.36 -2.17 -13.64
C ARG A 513 16.16 -0.91 -13.93
N GLN A 514 16.78 -0.83 -15.10
CA GLN A 514 17.49 0.39 -15.50
C GLN A 514 16.51 1.51 -15.85
N ARG A 515 16.77 2.74 -15.41
CA ARG A 515 15.85 3.88 -15.53
C ARG A 515 15.63 4.37 -16.96
N GLY A 516 16.64 4.24 -17.83
CA GLY A 516 16.56 4.77 -19.21
C GLY A 516 15.77 3.92 -20.20
N ASN A 517 15.70 2.60 -19.99
CA ASN A 517 15.11 1.65 -20.94
C ASN A 517 14.20 0.60 -20.29
N ASN A 518 14.07 0.61 -18.96
CA ASN A 518 13.33 -0.38 -18.17
C ASN A 518 13.87 -1.81 -18.25
N HIS A 519 15.05 -2.04 -18.83
CA HIS A 519 15.60 -3.38 -18.97
C HIS A 519 16.06 -3.98 -17.64
N LEU A 520 15.91 -5.30 -17.53
CA LEU A 520 16.49 -6.11 -16.46
C LEU A 520 18.02 -6.13 -16.59
N THR A 521 18.70 -5.61 -15.56
CA THR A 521 20.15 -5.61 -15.47
C THR A 521 20.61 -6.44 -14.27
N ARG A 522 21.68 -7.22 -14.44
CA ARG A 522 22.29 -8.09 -13.42
C ARG A 522 23.67 -7.58 -13.01
N LEU A 523 23.99 -7.61 -11.72
CA LEU A 523 25.36 -7.61 -11.20
C LEU A 523 25.61 -8.87 -10.36
N LEU A 524 26.85 -9.35 -10.38
CA LEU A 524 27.31 -10.46 -9.57
C LEU A 524 28.38 -9.96 -8.59
N GLU A 525 28.27 -10.37 -7.32
CA GLU A 525 29.34 -10.17 -6.33
C GLU A 525 30.61 -10.90 -6.78
N THR A 526 31.72 -10.17 -6.82
CA THR A 526 33.05 -10.67 -7.17
C THR A 526 33.97 -10.56 -5.94
N GLY A 527 35.25 -10.94 -6.07
CA GLY A 527 36.19 -10.85 -4.95
C GLY A 527 35.92 -11.85 -3.81
N ASP A 528 36.40 -11.51 -2.62
CA ASP A 528 36.23 -12.27 -1.38
C ASP A 528 34.83 -12.00 -0.77
N THR A 529 34.00 -13.04 -0.68
CA THR A 529 32.62 -12.91 -0.19
C THR A 529 32.53 -12.66 1.33
N THR A 530 33.65 -12.74 2.04
CA THR A 530 33.73 -12.43 3.48
C THR A 530 34.07 -10.96 3.76
N ASP A 531 34.54 -10.22 2.76
CA ASP A 531 34.86 -8.79 2.91
C ASP A 531 33.60 -7.95 3.15
N LEU A 532 33.72 -6.92 3.99
CA LEU A 532 32.61 -5.98 4.20
C LEU A 532 32.30 -5.17 2.92
N ASP A 533 33.34 -4.91 2.15
CA ASP A 533 33.27 -4.15 0.92
C ASP A 533 33.09 -5.15 -0.23
N MET A 534 31.88 -5.16 -0.80
CA MET A 534 31.53 -6.04 -1.90
C MET A 534 32.05 -5.48 -3.22
N ASP A 535 32.83 -6.30 -3.94
CA ASP A 535 33.20 -6.05 -5.32
C ASP A 535 32.10 -6.52 -6.26
N TRP A 536 31.96 -5.86 -7.41
CA TRP A 536 30.89 -6.15 -8.37
C TRP A 536 31.42 -6.37 -9.77
N SER A 537 30.79 -7.29 -10.50
CA SER A 537 30.98 -7.43 -11.94
C SER A 537 30.54 -6.17 -12.68
N ALA A 538 30.95 -6.04 -13.94
CA ALA A 538 30.30 -5.09 -14.85
C ALA A 538 28.78 -5.39 -14.93
N PRO A 539 27.91 -4.36 -15.00
CA PRO A 539 26.48 -4.53 -15.18
C PRO A 539 26.18 -5.24 -16.51
N ALA A 540 25.36 -6.30 -16.45
CA ALA A 540 24.93 -7.05 -17.62
C ALA A 540 23.45 -6.75 -17.93
N ASP A 541 23.19 -6.01 -19.01
CA ASP A 541 21.84 -5.80 -19.54
C ASP A 541 21.33 -7.10 -20.19
N LEU A 542 20.20 -7.61 -19.70
CA LEU A 542 19.56 -8.83 -20.20
C LEU A 542 18.49 -8.53 -21.27
N GLY A 543 18.27 -7.26 -21.62
CA GLY A 543 17.48 -6.83 -22.77
C GLY A 543 15.96 -6.94 -22.63
N VAL A 544 15.44 -7.32 -21.46
CA VAL A 544 14.00 -7.50 -21.24
C VAL A 544 13.44 -6.39 -20.35
N PRO A 545 12.51 -5.55 -20.85
CA PRO A 545 11.83 -4.58 -20.00
C PRO A 545 10.88 -5.27 -19.02
N TYR A 546 10.69 -4.72 -17.81
CA TYR A 546 9.74 -5.30 -16.86
C TYR A 546 9.13 -4.30 -15.87
N ILE A 547 8.02 -4.67 -15.23
CA ILE A 547 7.35 -3.90 -14.19
C ILE A 547 7.30 -4.65 -12.85
N GLY A 548 7.06 -3.91 -11.77
CA GLY A 548 6.91 -4.49 -10.42
C GLY A 548 8.20 -5.09 -9.85
N ARG A 549 8.03 -6.00 -8.89
CA ARG A 549 9.12 -6.79 -8.29
C ARG A 549 9.21 -8.13 -9.03
N PRO A 550 10.42 -8.59 -9.41
CA PRO A 550 10.59 -9.89 -10.03
C PRO A 550 10.43 -11.00 -8.97
N ALA A 551 9.88 -12.15 -9.36
CA ALA A 551 9.95 -13.33 -8.52
C ALA A 551 11.30 -14.00 -8.70
N ILE A 552 12.06 -14.16 -7.62
CA ILE A 552 13.41 -14.72 -7.64
C ILE A 552 13.47 -15.98 -6.78
N ASN A 553 14.13 -17.01 -7.28
CA ASN A 553 14.37 -18.25 -6.54
C ASN A 553 15.66 -18.91 -7.06
N ALA A 554 16.09 -19.98 -6.41
CA ALA A 554 17.18 -20.82 -6.89
C ALA A 554 16.75 -22.28 -6.93
N ASP A 555 17.21 -23.03 -7.92
CA ASP A 555 16.98 -24.47 -8.00
C ASP A 555 17.74 -25.25 -6.90
N ALA A 556 17.59 -26.58 -6.90
CA ALA A 556 18.25 -27.45 -5.92
C ALA A 556 19.79 -27.39 -6.00
N GLN A 557 20.33 -27.01 -7.16
CA GLN A 557 21.76 -26.81 -7.40
C GLN A 557 22.22 -25.40 -7.02
N GLY A 558 21.28 -24.47 -6.76
CA GLY A 558 21.55 -23.08 -6.43
C GLY A 558 21.66 -22.17 -7.66
N ASN A 559 21.27 -22.62 -8.85
CA ASN A 559 21.20 -21.76 -10.02
C ASN A 559 20.02 -20.79 -9.88
N VAL A 560 20.29 -19.51 -10.12
CA VAL A 560 19.29 -18.46 -9.97
C VAL A 560 18.30 -18.47 -11.13
N MET A 561 17.04 -18.30 -10.79
CA MET A 561 15.92 -18.16 -11.71
C MET A 561 15.15 -16.89 -11.38
N LEU A 562 14.62 -16.20 -12.41
CA LEU A 562 13.69 -15.09 -12.25
C LEU A 562 12.47 -15.26 -13.12
N ALA A 563 11.30 -14.93 -12.59
CA ALA A 563 10.10 -14.71 -13.38
C ALA A 563 9.70 -13.23 -13.29
N ILE A 564 9.46 -12.61 -14.45
CA ILE A 564 9.15 -11.18 -14.56
C ILE A 564 7.96 -10.94 -15.50
N LEU A 565 7.29 -9.80 -15.32
CA LEU A 565 6.22 -9.33 -16.20
C LEU A 565 6.70 -8.14 -17.03
N GLU A 566 6.58 -8.23 -18.35
CA GLU A 566 7.07 -7.19 -19.28
C GLU A 566 6.37 -5.83 -19.08
N ARG A 567 5.04 -5.87 -19.03
CA ARG A 567 4.13 -4.74 -18.80
C ARG A 567 2.77 -5.29 -18.34
N ALA A 568 1.90 -4.44 -17.79
CA ALA A 568 0.55 -4.86 -17.41
C ALA A 568 -0.21 -5.46 -18.62
N GLY A 569 -0.71 -6.68 -18.48
CA GLY A 569 -1.36 -7.42 -19.57
C GLY A 569 -0.39 -7.96 -20.64
N GLY A 570 0.92 -7.87 -20.43
CA GLY A 570 1.95 -8.38 -21.34
C GLY A 570 2.43 -9.78 -20.98
N HIS A 571 3.47 -10.23 -21.68
CA HIS A 571 4.03 -11.57 -21.51
C HIS A 571 4.82 -11.72 -20.20
N LEU A 572 4.75 -12.92 -19.64
CA LEU A 572 5.69 -13.39 -18.63
C LEU A 572 6.99 -13.83 -19.28
N TRP A 573 8.10 -13.60 -18.58
CA TRP A 573 9.42 -14.05 -18.98
C TRP A 573 10.07 -14.84 -17.84
N LEU A 574 10.78 -15.91 -18.21
CA LEU A 574 11.60 -16.71 -17.31
C LEU A 574 13.07 -16.50 -17.66
N VAL A 575 13.90 -16.14 -16.70
CA VAL A 575 15.34 -15.96 -16.86
C VAL A 575 16.04 -17.08 -16.13
N GLU A 576 16.85 -17.85 -16.86
CA GLU A 576 17.61 -18.98 -16.33
C GLU A 576 19.03 -18.93 -16.86
N HIS A 577 20.02 -19.16 -16.01
CA HIS A 577 21.43 -19.10 -16.42
C HIS A 577 21.78 -17.79 -17.17
N GLY A 578 21.16 -16.67 -16.75
CA GLY A 578 21.31 -15.36 -17.39
C GLY A 578 20.65 -15.21 -18.77
N LYS A 579 19.82 -16.17 -19.20
CA LYS A 579 19.15 -16.16 -20.50
C LYS A 579 17.64 -15.97 -20.32
N PRO A 580 17.07 -14.85 -20.78
CA PRO A 580 15.63 -14.65 -20.79
C PRO A 580 14.93 -15.48 -21.88
N ALA A 581 13.82 -16.10 -21.51
CA ALA A 581 12.92 -16.81 -22.40
C ALA A 581 11.48 -16.31 -22.18
N ARG A 582 10.81 -15.91 -23.26
CA ARG A 582 9.41 -15.51 -23.21
C ARG A 582 8.53 -16.74 -23.00
N LEU A 583 7.60 -16.65 -22.06
CA LEU A 583 6.58 -17.67 -21.86
C LEU A 583 5.38 -17.39 -22.75
N ASP A 584 4.71 -18.45 -23.22
CA ASP A 584 3.42 -18.34 -23.90
C ASP A 584 2.30 -18.14 -22.87
N ALA A 585 2.41 -17.06 -22.10
CA ALA A 585 1.50 -16.68 -21.04
C ALA A 585 1.54 -15.17 -20.84
N GLU A 586 0.37 -14.55 -20.73
CA GLU A 586 0.20 -13.15 -20.41
C GLU A 586 -0.39 -13.00 -19.01
N ALA A 587 -0.02 -11.92 -18.32
CA ALA A 587 -0.50 -11.67 -16.97
C ALA A 587 -0.75 -10.18 -16.72
N ALA A 588 -1.64 -9.91 -15.77
CA ALA A 588 -1.91 -8.56 -15.29
C ALA A 588 -1.04 -8.18 -14.09
N SER A 589 -0.50 -9.15 -13.35
CA SER A 589 0.39 -8.92 -12.22
C SER A 589 1.81 -9.43 -12.47
N PRO A 590 2.83 -8.88 -11.78
CA PRO A 590 4.08 -9.60 -11.58
C PRO A 590 3.82 -11.03 -11.06
N PRO A 591 4.63 -12.01 -11.48
CA PRO A 591 4.42 -13.40 -11.09
C PRO A 591 4.92 -13.65 -9.67
N ALA A 592 4.51 -14.77 -9.09
CA ALA A 592 5.22 -15.48 -8.04
C ALA A 592 5.80 -16.77 -8.59
N MET A 593 6.90 -17.23 -8.01
CA MET A 593 7.62 -18.41 -8.48
C MET A 593 8.12 -19.25 -7.32
N ASN A 594 8.01 -20.57 -7.45
CA ASN A 594 8.61 -21.51 -6.52
C ASN A 594 8.95 -22.84 -7.20
N ILE A 595 9.82 -23.63 -6.59
CA ILE A 595 10.21 -24.96 -7.08
C ILE A 595 9.86 -25.98 -6.00
N ILE A 596 9.02 -26.95 -6.34
CA ILE A 596 8.53 -27.98 -5.41
C ILE A 596 8.73 -29.34 -6.07
N ASP A 597 9.43 -30.25 -5.39
CA ASP A 597 9.70 -31.62 -5.85
C ASP A 597 10.21 -31.69 -7.31
N GLY A 598 11.14 -30.77 -7.64
CA GLY A 598 11.75 -30.64 -8.97
C GLY A 598 10.87 -30.01 -10.04
N THR A 599 9.68 -29.51 -9.68
CA THR A 599 8.75 -28.84 -10.59
C THR A 599 8.77 -27.33 -10.35
N LEU A 600 9.03 -26.56 -11.40
CA LEU A 600 8.92 -25.10 -11.38
C LEU A 600 7.45 -24.70 -11.48
N TYR A 601 7.01 -23.81 -10.60
CA TYR A 601 5.70 -23.15 -10.65
C TYR A 601 5.87 -21.67 -10.88
N VAL A 602 5.12 -21.13 -11.83
CA VAL A 602 4.96 -19.70 -12.05
C VAL A 602 3.47 -19.38 -11.98
N VAL A 603 3.10 -18.47 -11.09
CA VAL A 603 1.70 -18.11 -10.87
C VAL A 603 1.53 -16.61 -10.99
N ALA A 604 0.55 -16.17 -11.76
CA ALA A 604 0.27 -14.75 -11.95
C ALA A 604 -1.23 -14.50 -12.10
N ARG A 605 -1.67 -13.27 -11.79
CA ARG A 605 -3.05 -12.84 -11.97
C ARG A 605 -3.37 -12.70 -13.46
N THR A 606 -4.47 -13.27 -13.92
CA THR A 606 -4.92 -13.10 -15.32
C THR A 606 -5.51 -11.71 -15.55
N ALA A 607 -5.44 -11.21 -16.79
CA ALA A 607 -6.08 -9.95 -17.15
C ALA A 607 -7.61 -10.01 -17.08
N GLY A 608 -8.23 -8.85 -16.82
CA GLY A 608 -9.67 -8.69 -16.66
C GLY A 608 -10.22 -9.20 -15.33
N GLY A 609 -11.55 -9.27 -15.28
CA GLY A 609 -12.32 -9.83 -14.15
C GLY A 609 -13.09 -11.09 -14.55
N PRO A 610 -13.52 -11.92 -13.58
CA PRO A 610 -13.23 -11.83 -12.14
C PRO A 610 -11.76 -12.15 -11.82
N GLN A 611 -11.34 -11.89 -10.57
CA GLN A 611 -10.00 -12.19 -10.07
C GLN A 611 -9.69 -13.69 -10.22
N ARG A 612 -8.71 -14.03 -11.05
CA ARG A 612 -8.24 -15.39 -11.31
C ARG A 612 -6.73 -15.43 -11.41
N TYR A 613 -6.16 -16.60 -11.13
CA TYR A 613 -4.73 -16.83 -11.20
C TYR A 613 -4.43 -17.99 -12.15
N GLN A 614 -3.48 -17.78 -13.05
CA GLN A 614 -2.94 -18.81 -13.91
C GLN A 614 -1.76 -19.50 -13.22
N VAL A 615 -1.73 -20.82 -13.22
CA VAL A 615 -0.63 -21.64 -12.70
C VAL A 615 0.02 -22.37 -13.87
N LEU A 616 1.24 -21.96 -14.19
CA LEU A 616 2.12 -22.64 -15.12
C LEU A 616 3.02 -23.58 -14.32
N SER A 617 3.25 -24.78 -14.83
CA SER A 617 4.21 -25.70 -14.22
C SER A 617 5.12 -26.32 -15.27
N ARG A 618 6.39 -26.49 -14.91
CA ARG A 618 7.40 -27.12 -15.77
C ARG A 618 8.14 -28.20 -15.01
N ARG A 619 8.16 -29.42 -15.57
CA ARG A 619 8.91 -30.57 -15.05
C ARG A 619 9.66 -31.24 -16.19
N ASP A 620 10.90 -31.64 -15.96
CA ASP A 620 11.75 -32.32 -16.95
C ASP A 620 11.83 -31.59 -18.30
N GLY A 621 11.85 -30.25 -18.25
CA GLY A 621 11.89 -29.37 -19.42
C GLY A 621 10.56 -29.17 -20.15
N ALA A 622 9.51 -29.93 -19.82
CA ALA A 622 8.19 -29.82 -20.43
C ALA A 622 7.26 -28.92 -19.60
N TRP A 623 6.63 -27.95 -20.26
CA TRP A 623 5.54 -27.16 -19.67
C TRP A 623 4.24 -27.97 -19.71
N ALA A 624 3.54 -27.99 -18.59
CA ALA A 624 2.21 -28.56 -18.47
C ALA A 624 1.13 -27.55 -18.88
N GLY A 625 -0.09 -28.05 -19.08
CA GLY A 625 -1.27 -27.21 -19.25
C GLY A 625 -1.48 -26.27 -18.06
N SER A 626 -2.00 -25.08 -18.34
CA SER A 626 -2.28 -24.05 -17.36
C SER A 626 -3.48 -24.43 -16.48
N LEU A 627 -3.30 -24.47 -15.16
CA LEU A 627 -4.40 -24.56 -14.19
C LEU A 627 -4.87 -23.15 -13.81
N THR A 628 -6.17 -22.93 -13.79
CA THR A 628 -6.76 -21.67 -13.32
C THR A 628 -7.26 -21.82 -11.88
N LEU A 629 -6.86 -20.91 -11.00
CA LEU A 629 -7.42 -20.75 -9.66
C LEU A 629 -8.40 -19.58 -9.68
N ASP A 630 -9.68 -19.86 -9.46
CA ASP A 630 -10.76 -18.89 -9.47
C ASP A 630 -11.59 -18.98 -8.18
N GLY A 631 -12.64 -18.16 -8.07
CA GLY A 631 -13.55 -18.22 -6.92
C GLY A 631 -12.96 -17.67 -5.62
N VAL A 632 -12.16 -16.59 -5.68
CA VAL A 632 -11.77 -15.84 -4.48
C VAL A 632 -13.04 -15.40 -3.74
N PRO A 633 -13.15 -15.57 -2.40
CA PRO A 633 -14.39 -15.35 -1.69
C PRO A 633 -14.85 -13.89 -1.77
N ALA A 634 -16.16 -13.66 -1.81
CA ALA A 634 -16.74 -12.31 -1.82
C ALA A 634 -16.73 -11.62 -0.44
N SER A 635 -16.43 -12.37 0.63
CA SER A 635 -16.42 -11.87 2.01
C SER A 635 -15.20 -12.40 2.79
N GLY A 636 -15.07 -11.96 4.04
CA GLY A 636 -14.02 -12.41 4.95
C GLY A 636 -12.89 -11.40 5.15
N GLY A 637 -12.96 -10.21 4.55
CA GLY A 637 -12.14 -9.08 4.97
C GLY A 637 -12.74 -8.42 6.21
N GLY A 638 -11.87 -7.89 7.05
CA GLY A 638 -12.23 -7.22 8.30
C GLY A 638 -10.97 -6.72 8.99
N ALA A 639 -11.10 -5.88 10.02
CA ALA A 639 -9.94 -5.39 10.76
C ALA A 639 -9.00 -6.55 11.16
N PHE A 640 -7.69 -6.30 11.11
CA PHE A 640 -6.74 -7.26 11.67
C PHE A 640 -6.99 -7.38 13.17
N ALA A 641 -7.22 -8.60 13.64
CA ALA A 641 -7.36 -8.91 15.05
C ALA A 641 -6.19 -9.79 15.48
N ALA A 642 -5.46 -9.34 16.50
CA ALA A 642 -4.45 -10.19 17.12
C ALA A 642 -5.13 -11.37 17.78
N VAL A 643 -4.86 -12.59 17.30
CA VAL A 643 -5.36 -13.80 17.95
C VAL A 643 -4.31 -14.22 18.97
N ALA A 644 -4.71 -14.40 20.23
CA ALA A 644 -3.81 -14.94 21.25
C ALA A 644 -3.23 -16.27 20.78
N ALA A 645 -1.90 -16.42 20.88
CA ALA A 645 -1.24 -17.70 20.60
C ALA A 645 -1.87 -18.79 21.46
N ARG A 646 -2.39 -19.86 20.83
CA ARG A 646 -2.86 -21.04 21.58
C ARG A 646 -1.65 -21.68 22.28
N PRO A 647 -1.75 -22.12 23.54
CA PRO A 647 -0.65 -22.84 24.18
C PRO A 647 -0.42 -24.19 23.50
N ALA A 648 0.68 -24.30 22.74
CA ALA A 648 1.47 -25.48 22.37
C ALA A 648 1.99 -25.36 20.92
N ASP A 649 2.87 -24.38 20.67
CA ASP A 649 3.71 -24.31 19.47
C ASP A 649 5.14 -24.83 19.78
N LEU A 650 5.24 -25.91 20.56
CA LEU A 650 6.48 -26.70 20.59
C LEU A 650 6.40 -27.74 19.47
N PRO A 651 7.47 -27.93 18.67
CA PRO A 651 7.49 -29.00 17.69
C PRO A 651 7.37 -30.31 18.45
N ASN A 652 6.23 -30.98 18.30
CA ASN A 652 6.08 -32.35 18.73
C ASN A 652 6.90 -33.19 17.74
N LEU A 653 8.22 -33.32 17.99
CA LEU A 653 9.10 -34.28 17.31
C LEU A 653 8.81 -35.73 17.77
N GLY A 654 7.59 -35.99 18.20
CA GLY A 654 7.08 -37.24 18.76
C GLY A 654 5.86 -37.71 17.98
N ALA A 655 5.73 -39.03 17.86
CA ALA A 655 4.85 -39.69 16.90
C ALA A 655 3.36 -39.30 17.03
N ASN A 656 2.78 -38.99 15.87
CA ASN A 656 1.36 -39.14 15.47
C ASN A 656 0.26 -38.36 16.21
N ASN A 657 -0.39 -37.47 15.47
CA ASN A 657 -1.86 -37.50 15.37
C ASN A 657 -2.22 -38.01 13.96
N ALA A 658 -2.48 -39.31 13.88
CA ALA A 658 -2.78 -40.01 12.65
C ALA A 658 -4.18 -39.65 12.12
N GLY A 659 -4.28 -39.36 10.82
CA GLY A 659 -5.51 -39.68 10.06
C GLY A 659 -6.25 -38.57 9.31
N LYS A 660 -5.78 -37.31 9.25
CA LYS A 660 -6.54 -36.25 8.53
C LYS A 660 -5.74 -35.39 7.54
N ALA A 661 -4.42 -35.53 7.45
CA ALA A 661 -3.62 -34.73 6.54
C ALA A 661 -3.72 -35.28 5.11
N VAL A 662 -4.14 -34.42 4.19
CA VAL A 662 -4.23 -34.70 2.76
C VAL A 662 -3.31 -33.71 2.06
N VAL A 663 -2.44 -34.21 1.18
CA VAL A 663 -1.48 -33.42 0.42
C VAL A 663 -1.89 -33.43 -1.03
N VAL A 664 -1.77 -32.29 -1.68
CA VAL A 664 -2.01 -32.19 -3.10
C VAL A 664 -0.68 -32.15 -3.83
N ARG A 665 -0.40 -33.24 -4.55
CA ARG A 665 0.80 -33.39 -5.36
C ARG A 665 0.50 -33.17 -6.84
N PRO A 666 1.49 -32.76 -7.63
CA PRO A 666 1.40 -32.87 -9.08
C PRO A 666 1.24 -34.35 -9.42
N ALA A 667 0.27 -34.69 -10.27
CA ALA A 667 0.08 -36.07 -10.69
C ALA A 667 1.38 -36.59 -11.31
N THR A 668 1.89 -37.73 -10.82
CA THR A 668 3.16 -38.31 -11.30
C THR A 668 3.12 -38.80 -12.75
N GLY A 669 1.98 -38.71 -13.44
CA GLY A 669 1.83 -39.12 -14.84
C GLY A 669 0.89 -38.26 -15.69
N ASP A 670 0.42 -37.11 -15.20
CA ASP A 670 -0.48 -36.23 -15.95
C ASP A 670 -0.15 -34.74 -15.70
N PRO A 671 0.66 -34.12 -16.57
CA PRO A 671 1.06 -32.73 -16.44
C PRO A 671 -0.15 -31.79 -16.42
N GLY A 672 -0.30 -31.00 -15.34
CA GLY A 672 -1.37 -30.01 -15.20
C GLY A 672 -2.52 -30.44 -14.28
N THR A 673 -2.46 -31.66 -13.73
CA THR A 673 -3.42 -32.12 -12.72
C THR A 673 -2.81 -32.21 -11.33
N LEU A 674 -3.62 -31.83 -10.35
CA LEU A 674 -3.32 -31.89 -8.93
C LEU A 674 -4.02 -33.11 -8.33
N THR A 675 -3.23 -34.10 -7.91
CA THR A 675 -3.70 -35.34 -7.26
C THR A 675 -3.70 -35.18 -5.75
N VAL A 676 -4.74 -35.71 -5.12
CA VAL A 676 -4.99 -35.61 -3.69
C VAL A 676 -4.56 -36.92 -3.05
N GLU A 677 -3.45 -36.92 -2.32
CA GLU A 677 -2.89 -38.10 -1.66
C GLU A 677 -3.00 -38.00 -0.14
N ARG A 678 -3.34 -39.11 0.52
CA ARG A 678 -3.17 -39.23 1.98
C ARG A 678 -1.72 -39.51 2.27
N VAL A 679 -1.13 -38.76 3.20
CA VAL A 679 0.27 -38.97 3.61
C VAL A 679 0.39 -40.34 4.29
N PRO A 680 1.26 -41.25 3.82
CA PRO A 680 1.58 -42.47 4.55
C PRO A 680 2.30 -42.13 5.85
N ASN A 681 2.08 -42.92 6.92
CA ASN A 681 2.82 -42.76 8.18
C ASN A 681 4.33 -42.76 7.91
N GLN A 682 5.02 -41.64 8.16
CA GLN A 682 6.48 -41.68 8.26
C GLN A 682 6.84 -42.46 9.53
N ALA A 683 7.58 -43.56 9.38
CA ALA A 683 8.23 -44.22 10.50
C ALA A 683 9.32 -43.28 11.02
N SER A 684 9.13 -42.79 12.24
CA SER A 684 10.15 -42.04 12.98
C SER A 684 11.40 -42.92 13.13
N ARG A 685 12.54 -42.49 12.57
CA ARG A 685 13.85 -42.98 12.98
C ARG A 685 14.33 -42.13 14.15
N THR A 686 14.57 -42.78 15.29
CA THR A 686 15.17 -42.16 16.47
C THR A 686 16.57 -41.66 16.12
N ALA A 687 16.86 -40.38 16.40
CA ALA A 687 18.19 -39.82 16.27
C ALA A 687 19.14 -40.51 17.27
N THR A 688 20.24 -41.07 16.78
CA THR A 688 21.33 -41.55 17.65
C THR A 688 22.14 -40.32 18.08
N PRO A 689 22.30 -40.05 19.39
CA PRO A 689 23.08 -38.91 19.84
C PRO A 689 24.56 -39.11 19.46
N THR A 690 25.16 -38.09 18.86
CA THR A 690 26.58 -38.03 18.57
C THR A 690 27.33 -37.81 19.88
N THR A 691 28.08 -38.80 20.34
CA THR A 691 29.00 -38.68 21.46
C THR A 691 30.17 -37.78 21.06
N VAL A 692 30.43 -36.75 21.86
CA VAL A 692 31.64 -35.94 21.79
C VAL A 692 32.82 -36.78 22.27
N GLN A 693 33.87 -36.86 21.45
CA GLN A 693 35.26 -36.99 21.91
C GLN A 693 36.08 -35.90 21.26
#